data_AF-A0A9D9Q803-F1
#
_entry.id   AF-A0A9D9Q803-F1
#
_cell.length_a   1.000
_cell.length_b   1.000
_cell.length_c   1.000
_cell.angle_alpha   90.00
_cell.angle_beta   90.00
_cell.angle_gamma   90.00
#
_symmetry.space_group_name_H-M   'P 1'
#
loop_
_entity.id
_entity.type
_entity.pdbx_description
1 polymer ?
#
loop_
_entity_poly.entity_id
_entity_poly.type
_entity_poly.pdbx_seq_one_letter_code
_entity_poly.pdbx_strand_id
1 'polypeptide(L)'
;MKRIAVVCIFLCFCISLFAKSSNQMLKEWNALSEDEKWLCLLTEPFFCAKGMSLTTVNPEPGGGKKQSKDFLEKDWKLHSKKDILNLIDRYENGKWSGKNWGLEYAIDSFKKYPEASIDKIATTECMEIYQVVNLCFYAENKEKLGSHLTLALDAGRILSVIRWGVAVGWFTESEAVSVAKPLITQLLNAYDSWEDYTVHFAIGWHFYAYTCGYYPSSYKEDIWKLAKKYSSSDIPDDHVVSHNIKFPAKNRNNNLKLTYADAEYTPSEEAEKWYLLRRALRYSPGTWAYSESSKYYDIVAEKENVPAVALLKVLGRDYSNNNAYSMLKKLKEWNSLSEYEKWFCLLAAPMREDGVTALNLGFDVSAGTRILENSFKVFSREELLNLIEEYRTNAFVALYDELKKKLNQNPKTTIDQIAAKECLADHWITKLYFVSETQDILDENGLIAYDYCFILNVLGLGVSSGWLSEKEALSLAEPFINELINAYDSWEDYAVHFVLGKVFSEMASPVDADDCKSTLSTYLKRVKKYDLEIPEDKKGKIFTLHDIKFPGKNRNSNRILTYEDAVYNPSENAKNWMFIRKYISDKYKTYSWYDYNNMVEFLKKNKRIPAAVYTRAMLQSNELMSDFDDFAEKKKNIKAYMTLFKKCLKIWDEANSIFEKIKTESIDLKNSCYNDFYEMYGFVAYNAKDIKKMNFAISFLNEDELSEDADAQPLYCIYYTYKARDYVSSGNYTNAVKTAEKALTCLERCILLEVDFSLYDLDGYEEELKKMIEDYK
;
A
#
# COMPACT_ATOMS: atom_id res chain seq x y z
N MET A 1 -58.43 -39.48 -33.39
CA MET A 1 -58.91 -39.20 -32.02
C MET A 1 -57.81 -39.25 -30.95
N LYS A 2 -57.06 -40.34 -30.73
CA LYS A 2 -56.03 -40.41 -29.65
C LYS A 2 -54.94 -39.31 -29.71
N ARG A 3 -54.46 -38.93 -30.90
CA ARG A 3 -53.46 -37.85 -31.06
C ARG A 3 -54.00 -36.45 -30.74
N ILE A 4 -55.27 -36.19 -31.03
CA ILE A 4 -55.94 -34.92 -30.70
C ILE A 4 -56.14 -34.81 -29.19
N ALA A 5 -56.52 -35.90 -28.52
CA ALA A 5 -56.66 -35.94 -27.07
C ALA A 5 -55.32 -35.65 -26.33
N VAL A 6 -54.19 -36.19 -26.82
CA VAL A 6 -52.87 -35.91 -26.23
C VAL A 6 -52.45 -34.45 -26.41
N VAL A 7 -52.70 -33.86 -27.59
CA VAL A 7 -52.42 -32.44 -27.84
C VAL A 7 -53.31 -31.54 -26.98
N CYS A 8 -54.59 -31.85 -26.82
CA CYS A 8 -55.48 -31.11 -25.92
C CYS A 8 -55.08 -31.24 -24.44
N ILE A 9 -54.66 -32.43 -23.98
CA ILE A 9 -54.18 -32.61 -22.60
C ILE A 9 -52.87 -31.85 -22.38
N PHE A 10 -51.94 -31.87 -23.34
CA PHE A 10 -50.70 -31.12 -23.26
C PHE A 10 -50.94 -29.60 -23.27
N LEU A 11 -51.86 -29.11 -24.12
CA LEU A 11 -52.29 -27.70 -24.12
C LEU A 11 -52.97 -27.31 -22.80
N CYS A 12 -53.88 -28.13 -22.26
CA CYS A 12 -54.49 -27.87 -20.95
C CYS A 12 -53.45 -27.91 -19.81
N PHE A 13 -52.44 -28.78 -19.89
CA PHE A 13 -51.35 -28.85 -18.90
C PHE A 13 -50.44 -27.62 -19.00
N CYS A 14 -50.08 -27.18 -20.21
CA CYS A 14 -49.32 -25.93 -20.40
C CYS A 14 -50.14 -24.71 -19.93
N ILE A 15 -51.42 -24.60 -20.33
CA ILE A 15 -52.31 -23.52 -19.91
C ILE A 15 -52.48 -23.51 -18.38
N SER A 16 -52.61 -24.68 -17.73
CA SER A 16 -52.73 -24.74 -16.26
C SER A 16 -51.40 -24.47 -15.53
N LEU A 17 -50.25 -24.75 -16.13
CA LEU A 17 -48.95 -24.34 -15.58
C LEU A 17 -48.75 -22.82 -15.65
N PHE A 18 -49.20 -22.17 -16.74
CA PHE A 18 -49.12 -20.71 -16.91
C PHE A 18 -50.25 -19.95 -16.16
N ALA A 19 -51.45 -20.52 -16.04
CA ALA A 19 -52.56 -19.90 -15.30
C ALA A 19 -52.41 -19.97 -13.77
N LYS A 20 -51.53 -20.86 -13.28
CA LYS A 20 -51.23 -20.97 -11.84
C LYS A 20 -50.27 -19.88 -11.36
N SER A 21 -49.41 -19.34 -12.23
CA SER A 21 -48.48 -18.27 -11.87
C SER A 21 -49.14 -16.90 -11.74
N SER A 22 -50.06 -16.52 -12.64
CA SER A 22 -50.71 -15.19 -12.59
C SER A 22 -51.64 -15.02 -11.39
N ASN A 23 -52.47 -16.04 -11.08
CA ASN A 23 -53.35 -16.02 -9.90
C ASN A 23 -52.57 -15.97 -8.58
N GLN A 24 -51.41 -16.64 -8.50
CA GLN A 24 -50.56 -16.59 -7.32
C GLN A 24 -49.93 -15.19 -7.16
N MET A 25 -49.40 -14.61 -8.24
CA MET A 25 -48.85 -13.25 -8.24
C MET A 25 -49.89 -12.19 -7.80
N LEU A 26 -51.12 -12.27 -8.31
CA LEU A 26 -52.20 -11.37 -7.90
C LEU A 26 -52.58 -11.56 -6.43
N LYS A 27 -52.57 -12.80 -5.94
CA LYS A 27 -52.85 -13.09 -4.52
C LYS A 27 -51.76 -12.53 -3.61
N GLU A 28 -50.48 -12.72 -3.98
CA GLU A 28 -49.33 -12.16 -3.26
C GLU A 28 -49.38 -10.64 -3.26
N TRP A 29 -49.61 -10.02 -4.42
CA TRP A 29 -49.75 -8.57 -4.57
C TRP A 29 -50.88 -7.99 -3.72
N ASN A 30 -52.06 -8.61 -3.76
CA ASN A 30 -53.22 -8.12 -3.00
C ASN A 30 -53.05 -8.27 -1.48
N ALA A 31 -52.16 -9.17 -1.03
CA ALA A 31 -51.83 -9.33 0.38
C ALA A 31 -50.87 -8.25 0.91
N LEU A 32 -50.16 -7.55 0.03
CA LEU A 32 -49.25 -6.45 0.43
C LEU A 32 -50.04 -5.24 0.95
N SER A 33 -49.54 -4.64 2.02
CA SER A 33 -49.91 -3.30 2.48
C SER A 33 -49.54 -2.23 1.44
N GLU A 34 -50.07 -1.02 1.61
CA GLU A 34 -49.81 0.08 0.67
C GLU A 34 -48.31 0.45 0.61
N ASP A 35 -47.64 0.56 1.76
CA ASP A 35 -46.20 0.86 1.84
C ASP A 35 -45.36 -0.26 1.18
N GLU A 36 -45.76 -1.53 1.33
CA GLU A 36 -45.10 -2.67 0.66
C GLU A 36 -45.27 -2.63 -0.85
N LYS A 37 -46.46 -2.27 -1.34
CA LYS A 37 -46.70 -2.07 -2.78
C LYS A 37 -45.84 -0.93 -3.31
N TRP A 38 -45.73 0.19 -2.59
CA TRP A 38 -44.85 1.29 -2.98
C TRP A 38 -43.38 0.91 -3.03
N LEU A 39 -42.88 0.17 -2.04
CA LEU A 39 -41.51 -0.36 -2.04
C LEU A 39 -41.24 -1.22 -3.29
N CYS A 40 -42.20 -2.07 -3.66
CA CYS A 40 -42.08 -2.94 -4.83
C CYS A 40 -42.10 -2.14 -6.15
N LEU A 41 -43.01 -1.17 -6.29
CA LEU A 41 -43.15 -0.40 -7.54
C LEU A 41 -42.05 0.63 -7.74
N LEU A 42 -41.58 1.30 -6.68
CA LEU A 42 -40.47 2.26 -6.77
C LEU A 42 -39.11 1.57 -6.99
N THR A 43 -39.07 0.24 -7.03
CA THR A 43 -37.88 -0.55 -7.42
C THR A 43 -38.09 -1.29 -8.73
N GLU A 44 -39.28 -1.18 -9.34
CA GLU A 44 -39.68 -1.86 -10.56
C GLU A 44 -38.70 -1.63 -11.72
N PRO A 45 -38.29 -0.39 -12.07
CA PRO A 45 -37.39 -0.17 -13.20
C PRO A 45 -36.08 -0.95 -13.09
N PHE A 46 -35.58 -1.13 -11.86
CA PHE A 46 -34.35 -1.86 -11.60
C PHE A 46 -34.57 -3.39 -11.59
N PHE A 47 -35.68 -3.86 -11.01
CA PHE A 47 -35.93 -5.29 -10.82
C PHE A 47 -36.45 -5.97 -12.10
N CYS A 48 -37.24 -5.25 -12.91
CA CYS A 48 -37.63 -5.71 -14.26
C CYS A 48 -36.40 -6.02 -15.11
N ALA A 49 -35.41 -5.13 -15.12
CA ALA A 49 -34.17 -5.31 -15.87
C ALA A 49 -33.30 -6.47 -15.37
N LYS A 50 -33.59 -7.02 -14.19
CA LYS A 50 -32.89 -8.16 -13.59
C LYS A 50 -33.74 -9.44 -13.53
N GLY A 51 -34.98 -9.41 -14.02
CA GLY A 51 -35.90 -10.55 -13.95
C GLY A 51 -36.28 -10.96 -12.51
N MET A 52 -36.25 -10.01 -11.57
CA MET A 52 -36.58 -10.26 -10.15
C MET A 52 -38.08 -10.06 -9.86
N SER A 53 -38.58 -10.66 -8.77
CA SER A 53 -40.00 -10.53 -8.40
C SER A 53 -40.38 -9.08 -8.06
N LEU A 54 -41.54 -8.65 -8.55
CA LEU A 54 -42.16 -7.37 -8.25
C LEU A 54 -43.35 -7.49 -7.28
N THR A 55 -43.78 -8.71 -6.95
CA THR A 55 -45.03 -8.96 -6.23
C THR A 55 -44.86 -9.27 -4.76
N THR A 56 -43.61 -9.18 -4.27
CA THR A 56 -43.20 -9.52 -2.90
C THR A 56 -42.08 -8.60 -2.45
N VAL A 57 -42.04 -8.24 -1.16
CA VAL A 57 -40.95 -7.41 -0.61
C VAL A 57 -39.60 -8.11 -0.80
N ASN A 58 -39.54 -9.41 -0.49
CA ASN A 58 -38.42 -10.28 -0.85
C ASN A 58 -38.40 -10.56 -2.37
N PRO A 59 -37.38 -10.12 -3.14
CA PRO A 59 -37.30 -10.39 -4.59
C PRO A 59 -37.13 -11.85 -4.98
N GLU A 60 -36.72 -12.71 -4.05
CA GLU A 60 -36.35 -14.10 -4.30
C GLU A 60 -37.06 -15.06 -3.33
N PRO A 61 -38.42 -15.09 -3.33
CA PRO A 61 -39.19 -15.85 -2.34
C PRO A 61 -38.99 -17.38 -2.45
N GLY A 62 -38.42 -17.86 -3.57
CA GLY A 62 -38.20 -19.29 -3.87
C GLY A 62 -36.80 -19.85 -3.57
N GLY A 63 -35.89 -19.10 -2.92
CA GLY A 63 -34.62 -19.66 -2.40
C GLY A 63 -33.35 -19.40 -3.24
N GLY A 64 -33.29 -18.29 -3.98
CA GLY A 64 -32.16 -17.95 -4.86
C GLY A 64 -31.10 -17.01 -4.30
N LYS A 65 -30.89 -16.94 -2.96
CA LYS A 65 -30.19 -15.84 -2.23
C LYS A 65 -28.84 -15.37 -2.80
N LYS A 66 -28.19 -16.19 -3.64
CA LYS A 66 -26.90 -15.93 -4.23
C LYS A 66 -26.88 -14.64 -5.06
N GLN A 67 -27.93 -14.35 -5.83
CA GLN A 67 -27.93 -13.17 -6.71
C GLN A 67 -28.05 -11.87 -5.91
N SER A 68 -29.03 -11.75 -5.01
CA SER A 68 -29.15 -10.62 -4.08
C SER A 68 -27.89 -10.44 -3.22
N LYS A 69 -27.30 -11.54 -2.72
CA LYS A 69 -26.05 -11.49 -1.96
C LYS A 69 -24.87 -11.02 -2.81
N ASP A 70 -24.74 -11.50 -4.04
CA ASP A 70 -23.70 -11.06 -4.98
C ASP A 70 -23.83 -9.56 -5.28
N PHE A 71 -25.05 -9.04 -5.49
CA PHE A 71 -25.25 -7.59 -5.66
C PHE A 71 -24.79 -6.81 -4.42
N LEU A 72 -25.20 -7.23 -3.22
CA LEU A 72 -24.81 -6.54 -1.99
C LEU A 72 -23.30 -6.58 -1.76
N GLU A 73 -22.67 -7.75 -1.84
CA GLU A 73 -21.26 -7.93 -1.46
C GLU A 73 -20.29 -7.49 -2.55
N LYS A 74 -20.58 -7.75 -3.84
CA LYS A 74 -19.64 -7.47 -4.94
C LYS A 74 -19.85 -6.08 -5.54
N ASP A 75 -21.10 -5.73 -5.83
CA ASP A 75 -21.40 -4.49 -6.56
C ASP A 75 -21.48 -3.29 -5.60
N TRP A 76 -22.04 -3.51 -4.40
CA TRP A 76 -22.23 -2.45 -3.40
C TRP A 76 -21.24 -2.49 -2.23
N LYS A 77 -20.49 -3.58 -2.08
CA LYS A 77 -19.53 -3.78 -0.96
C LYS A 77 -20.18 -3.64 0.41
N LEU A 78 -21.39 -4.17 0.55
CA LEU A 78 -22.15 -4.21 1.79
C LEU A 78 -22.14 -5.66 2.28
N HIS A 79 -21.80 -5.86 3.56
CA HIS A 79 -21.65 -7.19 4.15
C HIS A 79 -22.61 -7.43 5.32
N SER A 80 -23.42 -6.43 5.67
CA SER A 80 -24.31 -6.50 6.83
C SER A 80 -25.51 -5.54 6.75
N LYS A 81 -26.50 -5.78 7.61
CA LYS A 81 -27.60 -4.84 7.92
C LYS A 81 -27.08 -3.45 8.27
N LYS A 82 -26.02 -3.39 9.10
CA LYS A 82 -25.42 -2.13 9.55
C LYS A 82 -24.85 -1.32 8.40
N ASP A 83 -24.26 -1.98 7.39
CA ASP A 83 -23.75 -1.29 6.20
C ASP A 83 -24.87 -0.64 5.39
N ILE A 84 -26.02 -1.31 5.26
CA ILE A 84 -27.22 -0.74 4.60
C ILE A 84 -27.77 0.44 5.40
N LEU A 85 -27.84 0.35 6.72
CA LEU A 85 -28.30 1.47 7.55
C LEU A 85 -27.34 2.67 7.47
N ASN A 86 -26.03 2.44 7.49
CA ASN A 86 -25.01 3.49 7.27
C ASN A 86 -25.09 4.09 5.87
N LEU A 87 -25.45 3.28 4.87
CA LEU A 87 -25.71 3.72 3.51
C LEU A 87 -26.89 4.70 3.49
N ILE A 88 -28.02 4.34 4.11
CA ILE A 88 -29.20 5.20 4.21
C ILE A 88 -28.92 6.48 5.02
N ASP A 89 -28.25 6.38 6.17
CA ASP A 89 -27.89 7.53 6.99
C ASP A 89 -27.02 8.53 6.22
N ARG A 90 -26.08 8.03 5.40
CA ARG A 90 -25.32 8.90 4.49
C ARG A 90 -26.24 9.62 3.53
N TYR A 91 -27.22 8.92 2.93
CA TYR A 91 -28.19 9.52 2.00
C TYR A 91 -29.00 10.63 2.64
N GLU A 92 -29.59 10.37 3.80
CA GLU A 92 -30.47 11.32 4.48
C GLU A 92 -29.71 12.56 4.97
N ASN A 93 -28.47 12.39 5.43
CA ASN A 93 -27.66 13.50 5.95
C ASN A 93 -26.90 14.28 4.87
N GLY A 94 -27.22 14.08 3.58
CA GLY A 94 -26.48 14.69 2.47
C GLY A 94 -25.01 14.27 2.39
N LYS A 95 -24.61 13.25 3.16
CA LYS A 95 -23.28 12.64 3.16
C LYS A 95 -23.15 11.52 2.11
N TRP A 96 -24.23 11.24 1.37
CA TRP A 96 -24.21 10.35 0.24
C TRP A 96 -23.54 11.06 -0.91
N SER A 97 -22.22 10.91 -0.92
CA SER A 97 -21.34 11.23 -2.03
C SER A 97 -21.54 10.34 -3.26
N GLY A 98 -22.60 9.53 -3.31
CA GLY A 98 -22.82 8.57 -4.40
C GLY A 98 -23.10 9.31 -5.71
N LYS A 99 -22.04 9.59 -6.47
CA LYS A 99 -21.98 10.13 -7.84
C LYS A 99 -22.74 11.43 -8.15
N ASN A 100 -23.64 11.90 -7.30
CA ASN A 100 -24.30 13.19 -7.42
C ASN A 100 -23.37 14.35 -7.19
N TRP A 101 -22.30 14.18 -6.40
CA TRP A 101 -21.26 15.19 -6.31
C TRP A 101 -20.69 15.54 -7.70
N GLY A 102 -20.62 14.55 -8.60
CA GLY A 102 -20.21 14.77 -9.97
C GLY A 102 -21.18 15.66 -10.77
N LEU A 103 -22.48 15.60 -10.46
CA LEU A 103 -23.52 16.42 -11.09
C LEU A 103 -23.64 17.79 -10.42
N GLU A 104 -23.56 17.87 -9.09
CA GLU A 104 -23.50 19.12 -8.33
C GLU A 104 -22.29 19.96 -8.73
N TYR A 105 -21.11 19.33 -8.86
CA TYR A 105 -19.91 19.98 -9.36
C TYR A 105 -20.10 20.49 -10.81
N ALA A 106 -20.79 19.73 -11.66
CA ALA A 106 -21.14 20.18 -13.01
C ALA A 106 -22.10 21.38 -12.99
N ILE A 107 -23.10 21.37 -12.12
CA ILE A 107 -24.04 22.48 -11.90
C ILE A 107 -23.29 23.74 -11.47
N ASP A 108 -22.43 23.62 -10.47
CA ASP A 108 -21.66 24.75 -9.92
C ASP A 108 -20.68 25.30 -10.96
N SER A 109 -20.05 24.42 -11.74
CA SER A 109 -19.17 24.82 -12.83
C SER A 109 -19.94 25.57 -13.93
N PHE A 110 -21.14 25.12 -14.31
CA PHE A 110 -21.99 25.82 -15.27
C PHE A 110 -22.45 27.18 -14.74
N LYS A 111 -22.81 27.29 -13.46
CA LYS A 111 -23.18 28.57 -12.84
C LYS A 111 -22.00 29.54 -12.81
N LYS A 112 -20.80 29.04 -12.56
CA LYS A 112 -19.56 29.84 -12.52
C LYS A 112 -19.15 30.32 -13.92
N TYR A 113 -19.43 29.54 -14.97
CA TYR A 113 -19.03 29.83 -16.35
C TYR A 113 -20.19 29.66 -17.35
N PRO A 114 -21.24 30.50 -17.27
CA PRO A 114 -22.48 30.29 -18.04
C PRO A 114 -22.29 30.35 -19.56
N GLU A 115 -21.32 31.12 -20.05
CA GLU A 115 -21.06 31.35 -21.47
C GLU A 115 -19.84 30.56 -22.01
N ALA A 116 -19.17 29.78 -21.15
CA ALA A 116 -17.97 29.05 -21.56
C ALA A 116 -18.34 27.72 -22.22
N SER A 117 -17.56 27.31 -23.24
CA SER A 117 -17.67 25.97 -23.79
C SER A 117 -17.22 24.91 -22.76
N ILE A 118 -17.70 23.67 -22.93
CA ILE A 118 -17.29 22.52 -22.11
C ILE A 118 -15.77 22.41 -22.03
N ASP A 119 -15.07 22.46 -23.17
CA ASP A 119 -13.59 22.39 -23.22
C ASP A 119 -12.93 23.52 -22.42
N LYS A 120 -13.50 24.74 -22.50
CA LYS A 120 -12.98 25.89 -21.77
C LYS A 120 -13.16 25.72 -20.26
N ILE A 121 -14.33 25.25 -19.82
CA ILE A 121 -14.59 24.94 -18.41
C ILE A 121 -13.66 23.83 -17.94
N ALA A 122 -13.59 22.72 -18.68
CA ALA A 122 -12.75 21.57 -18.38
C ALA A 122 -11.27 21.95 -18.26
N THR A 123 -10.78 22.80 -19.15
CA THR A 123 -9.40 23.31 -19.13
C THR A 123 -9.18 24.25 -17.94
N THR A 124 -10.10 25.19 -17.71
CA THR A 124 -9.96 26.22 -16.67
C THR A 124 -10.01 25.61 -15.26
N GLU A 125 -10.89 24.64 -15.05
CA GLU A 125 -11.05 23.93 -13.77
C GLU A 125 -10.15 22.70 -13.66
N CYS A 126 -9.38 22.36 -14.71
CA CYS A 126 -8.55 21.16 -14.79
C CYS A 126 -9.35 19.87 -14.50
N MET A 127 -10.52 19.76 -15.10
CA MET A 127 -11.46 18.65 -14.87
C MET A 127 -10.93 17.32 -15.37
N GLU A 128 -11.21 16.26 -14.61
CA GLU A 128 -11.07 14.88 -15.06
C GLU A 128 -12.11 14.52 -16.13
N ILE A 129 -11.79 13.51 -16.95
CA ILE A 129 -12.68 13.07 -18.02
C ILE A 129 -14.08 12.71 -17.51
N TYR A 130 -14.21 12.03 -16.36
CA TYR A 130 -15.55 11.71 -15.83
C TYR A 130 -16.32 12.97 -15.39
N GLN A 131 -15.63 14.03 -14.95
CA GLN A 131 -16.25 15.31 -14.60
C GLN A 131 -16.69 16.05 -15.87
N VAL A 132 -15.89 16.01 -16.93
CA VAL A 132 -16.28 16.55 -18.25
C VAL A 132 -17.50 15.79 -18.80
N VAL A 133 -17.53 14.47 -18.66
CA VAL A 133 -18.70 13.63 -18.99
C VAL A 133 -19.95 14.07 -18.22
N ASN A 134 -19.83 14.33 -16.93
CA ASN A 134 -20.95 14.83 -16.13
C ASN A 134 -21.37 16.25 -16.56
N LEU A 135 -20.41 17.09 -16.93
CA LEU A 135 -20.64 18.43 -17.44
C LEU A 135 -21.42 18.38 -18.76
N CYS A 136 -21.00 17.56 -19.72
CA CYS A 136 -21.73 17.30 -20.96
C CYS A 136 -23.15 16.80 -20.67
N PHE A 137 -23.29 15.81 -19.79
CA PHE A 137 -24.60 15.23 -19.46
C PHE A 137 -25.55 16.29 -18.88
N TYR A 138 -25.07 17.08 -17.92
CA TYR A 138 -25.84 18.16 -17.31
C TYR A 138 -26.21 19.23 -18.33
N ALA A 139 -25.28 19.65 -19.19
CA ALA A 139 -25.53 20.65 -20.22
C ALA A 139 -26.74 20.30 -21.10
N GLU A 140 -26.84 19.02 -21.48
CA GLU A 140 -27.85 18.51 -22.40
C GLU A 140 -29.17 18.12 -21.71
N ASN A 141 -29.15 17.84 -20.41
CA ASN A 141 -30.33 17.35 -19.68
C ASN A 141 -30.78 18.27 -18.55
N LYS A 142 -30.14 19.42 -18.30
CA LYS A 142 -30.47 20.31 -17.16
C LYS A 142 -31.95 20.71 -17.09
N GLU A 143 -32.59 20.91 -18.24
CA GLU A 143 -34.01 21.23 -18.32
C GLU A 143 -34.86 20.04 -17.85
N LYS A 144 -34.57 18.83 -18.35
CA LYS A 144 -35.26 17.59 -17.96
C LYS A 144 -35.02 17.21 -16.49
N LEU A 145 -33.80 17.38 -16.00
CA LEU A 145 -33.41 17.04 -14.62
C LEU A 145 -34.13 17.94 -13.61
N GLY A 146 -34.34 19.21 -13.95
CA GLY A 146 -34.98 20.20 -13.09
C GLY A 146 -34.38 20.21 -11.67
N SER A 147 -35.25 20.30 -10.67
CA SER A 147 -34.88 20.19 -9.26
C SER A 147 -34.71 18.75 -8.76
N HIS A 148 -35.15 17.76 -9.55
CA HIS A 148 -35.14 16.36 -9.15
C HIS A 148 -33.76 15.74 -9.32
N LEU A 149 -32.94 16.26 -10.25
CA LEU A 149 -31.63 15.72 -10.57
C LEU A 149 -31.73 14.20 -10.81
N THR A 150 -31.00 13.41 -10.04
CA THR A 150 -30.93 11.94 -10.10
C THR A 150 -31.71 11.25 -8.97
N LEU A 151 -32.55 12.00 -8.24
CA LEU A 151 -33.30 11.52 -7.07
C LEU A 151 -34.02 10.18 -7.31
N ALA A 152 -34.71 10.04 -8.44
CA ALA A 152 -35.44 8.81 -8.77
C ALA A 152 -34.50 7.59 -8.80
N LEU A 153 -33.33 7.74 -9.43
CA LEU A 153 -32.33 6.68 -9.52
C LEU A 153 -31.75 6.35 -8.14
N ASP A 154 -31.28 7.36 -7.40
CA ASP A 154 -30.54 7.11 -6.16
C ASP A 154 -31.43 6.50 -5.09
N ALA A 155 -32.61 7.10 -4.86
CA ALA A 155 -33.58 6.55 -3.92
C ALA A 155 -34.08 5.17 -4.38
N GLY A 156 -34.40 4.98 -5.67
CA GLY A 156 -34.83 3.69 -6.21
C GLY A 156 -33.78 2.58 -6.04
N ARG A 157 -32.49 2.92 -6.17
CA ARG A 157 -31.38 1.97 -5.92
C ARG A 157 -31.20 1.67 -4.43
N ILE A 158 -31.40 2.63 -3.53
CA ILE A 158 -31.36 2.37 -2.08
C ILE A 158 -32.52 1.47 -1.67
N LEU A 159 -33.73 1.74 -2.16
CA LEU A 159 -34.89 0.86 -1.97
C LEU A 159 -34.62 -0.56 -2.49
N SER A 160 -33.92 -0.68 -3.62
CA SER A 160 -33.48 -1.97 -4.18
C SER A 160 -32.53 -2.72 -3.24
N VAL A 161 -31.55 -2.02 -2.65
CA VAL A 161 -30.60 -2.58 -1.66
C VAL A 161 -31.33 -3.06 -0.41
N ILE A 162 -32.32 -2.32 0.09
CA ILE A 162 -33.15 -2.73 1.22
C ILE A 162 -33.87 -4.06 0.91
N ARG A 163 -34.47 -4.17 -0.28
CA ARG A 163 -35.15 -5.40 -0.72
C ARG A 163 -34.20 -6.59 -0.86
N TRP A 164 -32.98 -6.41 -1.39
CA TRP A 164 -31.97 -7.47 -1.38
C TRP A 164 -31.55 -7.86 0.04
N GLY A 165 -31.49 -6.90 0.95
CA GLY A 165 -31.28 -7.14 2.38
C GLY A 165 -32.31 -8.08 2.99
N VAL A 166 -33.57 -8.02 2.53
CA VAL A 166 -34.61 -8.99 2.90
C VAL A 166 -34.31 -10.38 2.34
N ALA A 167 -33.97 -10.48 1.05
CA ALA A 167 -33.67 -11.77 0.41
C ALA A 167 -32.52 -12.52 1.11
N VAL A 168 -31.48 -11.82 1.55
CA VAL A 168 -30.34 -12.42 2.27
C VAL A 168 -30.61 -12.64 3.76
N GLY A 169 -31.72 -12.13 4.30
CA GLY A 169 -32.13 -12.29 5.70
C GLY A 169 -31.49 -11.28 6.66
N TRP A 170 -31.01 -10.13 6.17
CA TRP A 170 -30.53 -9.02 7.00
C TRP A 170 -31.65 -8.14 7.52
N PHE A 171 -32.78 -8.11 6.81
CA PHE A 171 -34.03 -7.49 7.24
C PHE A 171 -35.16 -8.50 7.18
N THR A 172 -36.11 -8.39 8.11
CA THR A 172 -37.48 -8.87 7.90
C THR A 172 -38.22 -7.94 6.94
N GLU A 173 -39.32 -8.41 6.32
CA GLU A 173 -40.12 -7.56 5.41
C GLU A 173 -40.65 -6.30 6.11
N SER A 174 -41.16 -6.45 7.34
CA SER A 174 -41.62 -5.33 8.18
C SER A 174 -40.52 -4.30 8.48
N GLU A 175 -39.32 -4.75 8.85
CA GLU A 175 -38.19 -3.83 9.09
C GLU A 175 -37.79 -3.10 7.81
N ALA A 176 -37.73 -3.79 6.68
CA ALA A 176 -37.39 -3.20 5.39
C ALA A 176 -38.38 -2.11 4.98
N VAL A 177 -39.68 -2.35 5.16
CA VAL A 177 -40.74 -1.37 4.87
C VAL A 177 -40.62 -0.16 5.79
N SER A 178 -40.42 -0.38 7.09
CA SER A 178 -40.23 0.70 8.07
C SER A 178 -39.04 1.59 7.71
N VAL A 179 -37.91 0.99 7.35
CA VAL A 179 -36.67 1.68 6.94
C VAL A 179 -36.85 2.39 5.58
N ALA A 180 -37.62 1.83 4.65
CA ALA A 180 -37.86 2.41 3.33
C ALA A 180 -38.84 3.60 3.33
N LYS A 181 -39.70 3.70 4.35
CA LYS A 181 -40.83 4.65 4.39
C LYS A 181 -40.45 6.12 4.19
N PRO A 182 -39.34 6.66 4.76
CA PRO A 182 -38.93 8.03 4.51
C PRO A 182 -38.61 8.29 3.02
N LEU A 183 -37.89 7.38 2.37
CA LEU A 183 -37.54 7.46 0.94
C LEU A 183 -38.75 7.32 0.03
N ILE A 184 -39.67 6.39 0.34
CA ILE A 184 -40.95 6.25 -0.36
C ILE A 184 -41.69 7.60 -0.30
N THR A 185 -41.83 8.16 0.90
CA THR A 185 -42.52 9.44 1.09
C THR A 185 -41.85 10.57 0.30
N GLN A 186 -40.51 10.61 0.26
CA GLN A 186 -39.75 11.58 -0.54
C GLN A 186 -40.08 11.46 -2.03
N LEU A 187 -40.05 10.24 -2.59
CA LEU A 187 -40.35 9.98 -4.00
C LEU A 187 -41.81 10.33 -4.35
N LEU A 188 -42.76 9.96 -3.50
CA LEU A 188 -44.18 10.26 -3.71
C LEU A 188 -44.51 11.75 -3.65
N ASN A 189 -43.71 12.55 -2.93
CA ASN A 189 -43.84 14.00 -2.90
C ASN A 189 -43.10 14.68 -4.07
N ALA A 190 -42.12 14.00 -4.68
CA ALA A 190 -41.30 14.55 -5.75
C ALA A 190 -41.92 14.37 -7.14
N TYR A 191 -42.65 13.29 -7.40
CA TYR A 191 -43.13 12.96 -8.75
C TYR A 191 -44.65 12.96 -8.88
N ASP A 192 -45.16 13.33 -10.06
CA ASP A 192 -46.60 13.45 -10.32
C ASP A 192 -47.26 12.15 -10.79
N SER A 193 -46.48 11.26 -11.38
CA SER A 193 -46.99 10.04 -11.99
C SER A 193 -45.90 8.97 -12.11
N TRP A 194 -46.32 7.73 -12.35
CA TRP A 194 -45.40 6.63 -12.68
C TRP A 194 -44.53 6.94 -13.88
N GLU A 195 -45.11 7.55 -14.92
CA GLU A 195 -44.39 7.95 -16.12
C GLU A 195 -43.28 8.95 -15.77
N ASP A 196 -43.61 10.01 -15.05
CA ASP A 196 -42.66 11.04 -14.64
C ASP A 196 -41.51 10.49 -13.77
N TYR A 197 -41.82 9.67 -12.75
CA TYR A 197 -40.82 8.98 -11.94
C TYR A 197 -39.90 8.08 -12.79
N THR A 198 -40.50 7.29 -13.69
CA THR A 198 -39.77 6.33 -14.53
C THR A 198 -38.84 7.03 -15.51
N VAL A 199 -39.27 8.16 -16.07
CA VAL A 199 -38.45 8.94 -16.99
C VAL A 199 -37.26 9.55 -16.25
N HIS A 200 -37.46 10.14 -15.08
CA HIS A 200 -36.35 10.62 -14.25
C HIS A 200 -35.41 9.50 -13.82
N PHE A 201 -35.94 8.31 -13.50
CA PHE A 201 -35.13 7.13 -13.22
C PHE A 201 -34.25 6.75 -14.42
N ALA A 202 -34.81 6.74 -15.63
CA ALA A 202 -34.10 6.43 -16.87
C ALA A 202 -33.02 7.46 -17.20
N ILE A 203 -33.31 8.75 -17.03
CA ILE A 203 -32.31 9.83 -17.19
C ILE A 203 -31.17 9.65 -16.17
N GLY A 204 -31.49 9.39 -14.91
CA GLY A 204 -30.47 9.10 -13.90
C GLY A 204 -29.64 7.87 -14.25
N TRP A 205 -30.27 6.82 -14.80
CA TRP A 205 -29.57 5.63 -15.26
C TRP A 205 -28.60 5.94 -16.40
N HIS A 206 -29.01 6.78 -17.36
CA HIS A 206 -28.11 7.27 -18.41
C HIS A 206 -26.92 8.02 -17.82
N PHE A 207 -27.15 8.97 -16.90
CA PHE A 207 -26.08 9.66 -16.19
C PHE A 207 -25.10 8.65 -15.58
N TYR A 208 -25.61 7.72 -14.76
CA TYR A 208 -24.80 6.68 -14.14
C TYR A 208 -24.00 5.87 -15.17
N ALA A 209 -24.61 5.46 -16.28
CA ALA A 209 -23.97 4.68 -17.32
C ALA A 209 -22.78 5.43 -17.95
N TYR A 210 -22.99 6.69 -18.36
CA TYR A 210 -21.96 7.50 -19.00
C TYR A 210 -20.83 7.88 -18.04
N THR A 211 -21.14 8.33 -16.82
CA THR A 211 -20.12 8.63 -15.78
C THR A 211 -19.25 7.41 -15.47
N CYS A 212 -19.86 6.23 -15.51
CA CYS A 212 -19.18 4.96 -15.34
C CYS A 212 -18.40 4.48 -16.56
N GLY A 213 -18.56 5.08 -17.73
CA GLY A 213 -18.01 4.57 -18.99
C GLY A 213 -18.64 3.24 -19.43
N TYR A 214 -19.87 2.92 -19.00
CA TYR A 214 -20.61 1.76 -19.51
C TYR A 214 -21.16 2.03 -20.92
N TYR A 215 -21.26 0.98 -21.75
CA TYR A 215 -21.81 1.14 -23.09
C TYR A 215 -23.32 1.39 -23.02
N PRO A 216 -23.83 2.50 -23.58
CA PRO A 216 -25.26 2.76 -23.53
C PRO A 216 -26.05 1.69 -24.27
N SER A 217 -25.58 1.18 -25.42
CA SER A 217 -26.40 0.27 -26.23
C SER A 217 -26.67 -1.08 -25.55
N SER A 218 -25.79 -1.57 -24.66
CA SER A 218 -26.05 -2.78 -23.87
C SER A 218 -27.09 -2.57 -22.77
N TYR A 219 -27.51 -1.33 -22.53
CA TYR A 219 -28.48 -0.95 -21.49
C TYR A 219 -29.63 -0.03 -22.01
N LYS A 220 -29.54 0.49 -23.24
CA LYS A 220 -30.45 1.47 -23.87
C LYS A 220 -31.82 0.85 -24.17
N GLU A 221 -31.88 -0.46 -24.35
CA GLU A 221 -33.11 -1.14 -24.77
C GLU A 221 -33.97 -1.68 -23.62
N ASP A 222 -33.50 -1.68 -22.37
CA ASP A 222 -34.19 -2.45 -21.33
C ASP A 222 -34.98 -1.60 -20.33
N ILE A 223 -34.40 -0.65 -19.60
CA ILE A 223 -35.08 -0.15 -18.38
C ILE A 223 -36.37 0.62 -18.68
N TRP A 224 -36.34 1.62 -19.56
CA TRP A 224 -37.54 2.40 -19.86
C TRP A 224 -38.49 1.68 -20.83
N LYS A 225 -37.99 0.84 -21.74
CA LYS A 225 -38.87 0.03 -22.61
C LYS A 225 -39.60 -1.04 -21.79
N LEU A 226 -38.93 -1.67 -20.82
CA LEU A 226 -39.56 -2.57 -19.87
C LEU A 226 -40.56 -1.82 -19.00
N ALA A 227 -40.17 -0.68 -18.40
CA ALA A 227 -41.10 0.10 -17.59
C ALA A 227 -42.29 0.62 -18.41
N LYS A 228 -42.08 1.05 -19.66
CA LYS A 228 -43.15 1.43 -20.60
C LYS A 228 -44.05 0.24 -20.95
N LYS A 229 -43.47 -0.95 -21.14
CA LYS A 229 -44.22 -2.20 -21.35
C LYS A 229 -45.09 -2.54 -20.15
N TYR A 230 -44.62 -2.28 -18.93
CA TYR A 230 -45.39 -2.46 -17.70
C TYR A 230 -46.35 -1.30 -17.39
N SER A 231 -46.26 -0.20 -18.17
CA SER A 231 -47.11 0.97 -18.03
C SER A 231 -48.19 1.15 -19.10
N SER A 232 -48.11 0.41 -20.20
CA SER A 232 -49.15 0.50 -21.23
C SER A 232 -50.44 -0.15 -20.74
N SER A 233 -51.59 0.47 -21.04
CA SER A 233 -52.93 -0.09 -20.78
C SER A 233 -53.24 -1.38 -21.54
N ASP A 234 -52.34 -1.82 -22.42
CA ASP A 234 -52.50 -2.99 -23.29
C ASP A 234 -51.99 -4.30 -22.65
N ILE A 235 -51.65 -4.28 -21.36
CA ILE A 235 -51.27 -5.49 -20.63
C ILE A 235 -52.55 -6.23 -20.20
N PRO A 236 -52.65 -7.55 -20.43
CA PRO A 236 -53.82 -8.33 -20.01
C PRO A 236 -54.12 -8.19 -18.50
N ASP A 237 -55.40 -8.26 -18.12
CA ASP A 237 -55.93 -8.09 -16.74
C ASP A 237 -55.28 -9.01 -15.68
N ASP A 238 -54.49 -10.00 -16.08
CA ASP A 238 -53.84 -10.98 -15.21
C ASP A 238 -52.40 -10.60 -14.81
N HIS A 239 -51.93 -9.41 -15.17
CA HIS A 239 -50.66 -8.85 -14.71
C HIS A 239 -50.85 -7.80 -13.61
N VAL A 240 -49.87 -7.70 -12.71
CA VAL A 240 -49.83 -6.63 -11.71
C VAL A 240 -49.57 -5.30 -12.42
N VAL A 241 -50.61 -4.50 -12.56
CA VAL A 241 -50.52 -3.17 -13.17
C VAL A 241 -50.19 -2.15 -12.07
N SER A 242 -48.98 -1.60 -12.11
CA SER A 242 -48.50 -0.53 -11.23
C SER A 242 -49.44 0.70 -11.19
N HIS A 243 -50.28 0.86 -12.22
CA HIS A 243 -51.14 2.03 -12.46
C HIS A 243 -52.42 2.06 -11.63
N ASN A 244 -52.76 0.95 -10.98
CA ASN A 244 -53.89 0.91 -10.05
C ASN A 244 -53.62 1.71 -8.77
N ILE A 245 -52.35 2.01 -8.49
CA ILE A 245 -51.94 2.92 -7.41
C ILE A 245 -51.61 4.28 -8.03
N LYS A 246 -52.45 5.28 -7.72
CA LYS A 246 -52.23 6.65 -8.17
C LYS A 246 -51.14 7.29 -7.33
N PHE A 247 -50.16 7.91 -7.97
CA PHE A 247 -49.27 8.86 -7.30
C PHE A 247 -50.12 9.92 -6.61
N PRO A 248 -49.79 10.31 -5.37
CA PRO A 248 -50.61 11.26 -4.61
C PRO A 248 -50.58 12.70 -5.15
N ALA A 249 -49.93 12.96 -6.30
CA ALA A 249 -49.88 14.23 -7.02
C ALA A 249 -49.58 15.44 -6.11
N LYS A 250 -48.57 15.29 -5.24
CA LYS A 250 -48.17 16.33 -4.27
C LYS A 250 -47.02 17.21 -4.77
N ASN A 251 -46.73 17.20 -6.07
CA ASN A 251 -45.54 17.86 -6.59
C ASN A 251 -45.50 19.34 -6.21
N ARG A 252 -44.34 19.75 -5.68
CA ARG A 252 -44.05 21.11 -5.22
C ARG A 252 -43.18 21.89 -6.20
N ASN A 253 -42.75 21.32 -7.33
CA ASN A 253 -41.82 21.98 -8.25
C ASN A 253 -42.30 22.07 -9.69
N ASN A 254 -42.28 23.33 -10.18
CA ASN A 254 -42.28 23.82 -11.56
C ASN A 254 -42.70 22.83 -12.66
N ASN A 255 -44.02 22.78 -12.99
CA ASN A 255 -44.70 22.52 -14.29
C ASN A 255 -44.12 21.53 -15.34
N LEU A 256 -42.97 20.90 -15.14
CA LEU A 256 -42.28 20.07 -16.12
C LEU A 256 -42.61 18.62 -15.82
N LYS A 257 -43.67 18.14 -16.47
CA LYS A 257 -44.03 16.73 -16.46
C LYS A 257 -43.35 16.05 -17.64
N LEU A 258 -42.44 15.12 -17.36
CA LEU A 258 -41.79 14.34 -18.42
C LEU A 258 -42.68 13.18 -18.88
N THR A 259 -42.51 12.79 -20.14
CA THR A 259 -43.19 11.67 -20.78
C THR A 259 -42.20 10.59 -21.19
N TYR A 260 -42.66 9.39 -21.53
CA TYR A 260 -41.78 8.32 -22.01
C TYR A 260 -40.94 8.71 -23.24
N ALA A 261 -41.36 9.70 -24.02
CA ALA A 261 -40.57 10.22 -25.14
C ALA A 261 -39.29 10.95 -24.66
N ASP A 262 -39.29 11.47 -23.44
CA ASP A 262 -38.17 12.21 -22.86
C ASP A 262 -37.10 11.32 -22.23
N ALA A 263 -37.43 10.04 -22.00
CA ALA A 263 -36.54 9.05 -21.38
C ALA A 263 -35.34 8.68 -22.26
N GLU A 264 -35.45 8.86 -23.58
CA GLU A 264 -34.35 8.60 -24.48
C GLU A 264 -33.31 9.72 -24.40
N TYR A 265 -32.05 9.33 -24.16
CA TYR A 265 -30.91 10.22 -24.22
C TYR A 265 -29.93 9.78 -25.31
N THR A 266 -29.80 10.66 -26.30
CA THR A 266 -28.80 10.57 -27.37
C THR A 266 -27.82 11.72 -27.17
N PRO A 267 -26.55 11.43 -26.80
CA PRO A 267 -25.57 12.49 -26.61
C PRO A 267 -25.33 13.26 -27.90
N SER A 268 -24.98 14.55 -27.77
CA SER A 268 -24.40 15.27 -28.90
C SER A 268 -23.10 14.61 -29.37
N GLU A 269 -22.68 14.91 -30.59
CA GLU A 269 -21.39 14.43 -31.13
C GLU A 269 -20.23 14.78 -30.19
N GLU A 270 -20.26 15.97 -29.59
CA GLU A 270 -19.24 16.43 -28.64
C GLU A 270 -19.27 15.62 -27.33
N ALA A 271 -20.45 15.39 -26.74
CA ALA A 271 -20.57 14.56 -25.55
C ALA A 271 -20.14 13.11 -25.81
N GLU A 272 -20.44 12.57 -26.99
CA GLU A 272 -20.03 11.23 -27.39
C GLU A 272 -18.49 11.09 -27.42
N LYS A 273 -17.76 12.13 -27.86
CA LYS A 273 -16.29 12.14 -27.80
C LYS A 273 -15.77 11.94 -26.37
N TRP A 274 -16.29 12.70 -25.41
CA TRP A 274 -15.92 12.59 -23.99
C TRP A 274 -16.33 11.24 -23.39
N TYR A 275 -17.47 10.69 -23.81
CA TYR A 275 -17.93 9.38 -23.38
C TYR A 275 -17.05 8.25 -23.89
N LEU A 276 -16.57 8.34 -25.13
CA LEU A 276 -15.58 7.42 -25.68
C LEU A 276 -14.26 7.50 -24.91
N LEU A 277 -13.74 8.70 -24.61
CA LEU A 277 -12.56 8.85 -23.77
C LEU A 277 -12.75 8.23 -22.37
N ARG A 278 -13.92 8.44 -21.75
CA ARG A 278 -14.24 7.86 -20.44
C ARG A 278 -14.28 6.34 -20.48
N ARG A 279 -14.82 5.78 -21.54
CA ARG A 279 -14.88 4.33 -21.76
C ARG A 279 -13.48 3.75 -21.91
N ALA A 280 -12.57 4.43 -22.62
CA ALA A 280 -11.18 3.98 -22.84
C ALA A 280 -10.43 3.78 -21.53
N LEU A 281 -10.70 4.62 -20.54
CA LEU A 281 -10.13 4.51 -19.21
C LEU A 281 -10.61 3.28 -18.43
N ARG A 282 -11.78 2.74 -18.77
CA ARG A 282 -12.39 1.63 -18.04
C ARG A 282 -12.20 0.28 -18.73
N TYR A 283 -12.21 0.28 -20.06
CA TYR A 283 -12.08 -0.92 -20.87
C TYR A 283 -10.92 -0.72 -21.83
N SER A 284 -9.98 -1.67 -21.84
CA SER A 284 -8.87 -1.65 -22.82
C SER A 284 -9.44 -1.53 -24.24
N PRO A 285 -8.94 -0.61 -25.08
CA PRO A 285 -9.37 -0.47 -26.48
C PRO A 285 -9.27 -1.77 -27.29
N GLY A 286 -8.49 -2.75 -26.82
CA GLY A 286 -8.40 -4.08 -27.44
C GLY A 286 -9.69 -4.89 -27.41
N THR A 287 -10.70 -4.50 -26.63
CA THR A 287 -12.03 -5.14 -26.63
C THR A 287 -13.05 -4.40 -27.50
N TRP A 288 -12.63 -3.34 -28.20
CA TRP A 288 -13.54 -2.46 -28.95
C TRP A 288 -13.64 -2.87 -30.40
N ALA A 289 -14.73 -2.46 -31.06
CA ALA A 289 -14.77 -2.49 -32.51
C ALA A 289 -13.67 -1.57 -33.06
N TYR A 290 -13.01 -1.99 -34.15
CA TYR A 290 -11.91 -1.23 -34.77
C TYR A 290 -12.26 0.24 -35.04
N SER A 291 -13.50 0.51 -35.48
CA SER A 291 -14.03 1.86 -35.72
C SER A 291 -14.04 2.75 -34.48
N GLU A 292 -14.29 2.21 -33.29
CA GLU A 292 -14.25 2.96 -32.02
C GLU A 292 -12.82 3.25 -31.60
N SER A 293 -11.90 2.31 -31.84
CA SER A 293 -10.48 2.50 -31.53
C SER A 293 -9.84 3.60 -32.37
N SER A 294 -10.19 3.70 -33.66
CA SER A 294 -9.73 4.79 -34.53
C SER A 294 -10.25 6.14 -34.06
N LYS A 295 -11.57 6.24 -33.81
CA LYS A 295 -12.19 7.47 -33.30
C LYS A 295 -11.55 7.93 -31.99
N TYR A 296 -11.21 7.01 -31.10
CA TYR A 296 -10.52 7.34 -29.84
C TYR A 296 -9.20 8.08 -30.08
N TYR A 297 -8.36 7.59 -31.00
CA TYR A 297 -7.07 8.24 -31.28
C TYR A 297 -7.24 9.62 -31.89
N ASP A 298 -8.22 9.77 -32.79
CA ASP A 298 -8.55 11.06 -33.38
C ASP A 298 -9.01 12.06 -32.30
N ILE A 299 -9.85 11.62 -31.36
CA ILE A 299 -10.33 12.45 -30.24
C ILE A 299 -9.19 12.84 -29.29
N VAL A 300 -8.29 11.91 -28.95
CA VAL A 300 -7.13 12.22 -28.09
C VAL A 300 -6.21 13.24 -28.74
N ALA A 301 -6.07 13.20 -30.07
CA ALA A 301 -5.33 14.22 -30.81
C ALA A 301 -6.07 15.56 -30.84
N GLU A 302 -7.39 15.56 -31.10
CA GLU A 302 -8.23 16.75 -31.16
C GLU A 302 -8.27 17.52 -29.83
N LYS A 303 -8.42 16.80 -28.71
CA LYS A 303 -8.64 17.36 -27.36
C LYS A 303 -7.36 17.48 -26.55
N GLU A 304 -6.18 17.45 -27.19
CA GLU A 304 -4.88 17.44 -26.51
C GLU A 304 -4.60 18.69 -25.65
N ASN A 305 -5.36 19.76 -25.86
CA ASN A 305 -5.29 20.99 -25.07
C ASN A 305 -6.02 20.89 -23.73
N VAL A 306 -6.87 19.89 -23.53
CA VAL A 306 -7.54 19.65 -22.25
C VAL A 306 -6.59 18.86 -21.33
N PRO A 307 -6.25 19.37 -20.12
CA PRO A 307 -5.20 18.79 -19.28
C PRO A 307 -5.35 17.29 -19.00
N ALA A 308 -6.57 16.81 -18.74
CA ALA A 308 -6.81 15.39 -18.51
C ALA A 308 -6.54 14.53 -19.76
N VAL A 309 -6.81 15.05 -20.96
CA VAL A 309 -6.56 14.33 -22.24
C VAL A 309 -5.08 14.38 -22.62
N ALA A 310 -4.43 15.53 -22.41
CA ALA A 310 -2.97 15.66 -22.56
C ALA A 310 -2.25 14.61 -21.70
N LEU A 311 -2.70 14.44 -20.46
CA LEU A 311 -2.14 13.47 -19.52
C LEU A 311 -2.36 12.02 -19.99
N LEU A 312 -3.55 11.68 -20.52
CA LEU A 312 -3.79 10.36 -21.13
C LEU A 312 -2.82 10.06 -22.28
N LYS A 313 -2.57 11.07 -23.13
CA LYS A 313 -1.69 10.93 -24.30
C LYS A 313 -0.25 10.66 -23.92
N VAL A 314 0.24 11.29 -22.85
CA VAL A 314 1.63 11.16 -22.36
C VAL A 314 1.86 9.86 -21.60
N LEU A 315 0.88 9.40 -20.82
CA LEU A 315 1.06 8.26 -19.89
C LEU A 315 0.72 6.88 -20.49
N GLY A 316 0.06 6.81 -21.64
CA GLY A 316 -0.34 5.52 -22.26
C GLY A 316 -1.56 4.86 -21.61
N ARG A 317 -1.86 3.61 -22.02
CA ARG A 317 -3.16 2.91 -21.78
C ARG A 317 -3.39 2.42 -20.33
N ASP A 318 -2.40 2.43 -19.45
CA ASP A 318 -2.48 1.81 -18.12
C ASP A 318 -2.71 2.83 -17.01
N TYR A 319 -3.93 3.37 -16.90
CA TYR A 319 -4.28 4.25 -15.79
C TYR A 319 -5.56 3.84 -15.07
N SER A 320 -5.45 3.66 -13.76
CA SER A 320 -6.62 3.69 -12.86
C SER A 320 -6.98 5.15 -12.55
N ASN A 321 -8.28 5.45 -12.45
CA ASN A 321 -8.80 6.83 -12.32
C ASN A 321 -8.18 7.64 -11.17
N ASN A 322 -7.71 7.01 -10.10
CA ASN A 322 -7.28 7.71 -8.89
C ASN A 322 -5.96 8.51 -9.06
N ASN A 323 -5.09 8.12 -10.00
CA ASN A 323 -3.78 8.75 -10.14
C ASN A 323 -3.82 10.05 -10.98
N ALA A 324 -4.82 10.23 -11.84
CA ALA A 324 -4.87 11.36 -12.78
C ALA A 324 -5.35 12.62 -12.07
N TYR A 325 -6.36 12.45 -11.19
CA TYR A 325 -6.81 13.47 -10.24
C TYR A 325 -5.68 13.97 -9.35
N SER A 326 -4.95 13.03 -8.75
CA SER A 326 -3.80 13.33 -7.90
C SER A 326 -2.79 14.18 -8.66
N MET A 327 -2.44 13.82 -9.91
CA MET A 327 -1.49 14.59 -10.72
C MET A 327 -2.02 15.97 -11.17
N LEU A 328 -3.28 16.10 -11.57
CA LEU A 328 -3.86 17.39 -11.97
C LEU A 328 -4.02 18.35 -10.78
N LYS A 329 -4.43 17.83 -9.62
CA LYS A 329 -4.44 18.55 -8.35
C LYS A 329 -3.02 18.97 -7.95
N LYS A 330 -2.05 18.04 -8.01
CA LYS A 330 -0.62 18.31 -7.78
C LYS A 330 -0.07 19.38 -8.72
N LEU A 331 -0.50 19.44 -9.99
CA LEU A 331 -0.09 20.47 -10.95
C LEU A 331 -0.66 21.86 -10.61
N LYS A 332 -1.92 21.93 -10.17
CA LYS A 332 -2.55 23.19 -9.72
C LYS A 332 -1.91 23.69 -8.42
N GLU A 333 -1.63 22.78 -7.49
CA GLU A 333 -0.89 23.06 -6.26
C GLU A 333 0.55 23.49 -6.55
N TRP A 334 1.25 22.81 -7.48
CA TRP A 334 2.64 23.11 -7.88
C TRP A 334 2.84 24.56 -8.31
N ASN A 335 1.95 25.08 -9.16
CA ASN A 335 2.05 26.46 -9.62
C ASN A 335 1.78 27.48 -8.52
N SER A 336 1.09 27.08 -7.45
CA SER A 336 0.90 27.90 -6.26
C SER A 336 2.02 27.77 -5.22
N LEU A 337 2.89 26.77 -5.34
CA LEU A 337 4.04 26.60 -4.45
C LEU A 337 5.07 27.72 -4.67
N SER A 338 5.62 28.21 -3.56
CA SER A 338 6.85 29.00 -3.55
C SER A 338 8.01 28.21 -4.16
N GLU A 339 9.04 28.91 -4.66
CA GLU A 339 10.25 28.29 -5.19
C GLU A 339 10.89 27.31 -4.19
N TYR A 340 10.83 27.67 -2.91
CA TYR A 340 11.40 26.88 -1.83
C TYR A 340 10.60 25.59 -1.54
N GLU A 341 9.27 25.64 -1.57
CA GLU A 341 8.41 24.44 -1.53
C GLU A 341 8.64 23.52 -2.73
N LYS A 342 8.91 24.09 -3.91
CA LYS A 342 9.26 23.30 -5.10
C LYS A 342 10.58 22.56 -4.91
N TRP A 343 11.59 23.22 -4.36
CA TRP A 343 12.87 22.58 -4.01
C TRP A 343 12.68 21.42 -3.01
N PHE A 344 11.89 21.62 -1.96
CA PHE A 344 11.55 20.54 -1.02
C PHE A 344 10.97 19.32 -1.75
N CYS A 345 9.97 19.55 -2.60
CA CYS A 345 9.27 18.47 -3.28
C CYS A 345 10.19 17.72 -4.26
N LEU A 346 11.06 18.44 -4.99
CA LEU A 346 12.00 17.84 -5.94
C LEU A 346 13.11 17.05 -5.24
N LEU A 347 13.74 17.62 -4.22
CA LEU A 347 14.83 16.99 -3.48
C LEU A 347 14.35 15.83 -2.60
N ALA A 348 13.06 15.72 -2.29
CA ALA A 348 12.50 14.56 -1.60
C ALA A 348 11.97 13.48 -2.56
N ALA A 349 11.77 13.81 -3.84
CA ALA A 349 11.11 12.93 -4.81
C ALA A 349 11.79 11.56 -5.00
N PRO A 350 13.13 11.43 -4.97
CA PRO A 350 13.77 10.12 -5.13
C PRO A 350 13.34 9.09 -4.08
N MET A 351 12.97 9.50 -2.86
CA MET A 351 12.48 8.62 -1.79
C MET A 351 11.00 8.24 -1.93
N ARG A 352 10.26 8.84 -2.86
CA ARG A 352 8.81 8.65 -3.00
C ARG A 352 8.51 7.74 -4.19
N GLU A 353 7.83 6.62 -3.95
CA GLU A 353 7.41 5.71 -5.03
C GLU A 353 6.44 6.37 -6.02
N ASP A 354 5.65 7.34 -5.56
CA ASP A 354 4.63 8.06 -6.34
C ASP A 354 5.15 9.32 -7.05
N GLY A 355 6.45 9.65 -6.91
CA GLY A 355 7.09 10.80 -7.55
C GLY A 355 7.01 12.13 -6.78
N VAL A 356 7.15 13.26 -7.50
CA VAL A 356 7.07 14.63 -6.96
C VAL A 356 5.65 14.90 -6.47
N THR A 357 5.46 14.92 -5.15
CA THR A 357 4.19 15.26 -4.50
C THR A 357 4.37 16.50 -3.61
N ALA A 358 3.29 17.20 -3.28
CA ALA A 358 3.34 18.33 -2.34
C ALA A 358 3.90 17.92 -0.97
N LEU A 359 4.17 18.90 -0.09
CA LEU A 359 4.66 18.65 1.29
C LEU A 359 3.77 17.66 2.05
N ASN A 360 2.45 17.82 1.88
CA ASN A 360 1.48 16.82 2.23
C ASN A 360 1.42 15.77 1.12
N LEU A 361 1.80 14.53 1.44
CA LEU A 361 1.85 13.43 0.48
C LEU A 361 0.46 13.04 -0.05
N GLY A 362 -0.61 13.68 0.47
CA GLY A 362 -1.99 13.38 0.13
C GLY A 362 -2.47 12.06 0.74
N PHE A 363 -1.66 11.50 1.65
CA PHE A 363 -2.04 10.38 2.47
C PHE A 363 -3.10 10.82 3.49
N ASP A 364 -4.01 9.91 3.81
CA ASP A 364 -4.78 10.03 5.06
C ASP A 364 -3.79 10.03 6.23
N VAL A 365 -4.11 10.75 7.31
CA VAL A 365 -3.30 10.87 8.52
C VAL A 365 -2.86 9.50 9.02
N SER A 366 -3.76 8.52 8.96
CA SER A 366 -3.51 7.13 9.33
C SER A 366 -2.39 6.45 8.54
N ALA A 367 -2.20 6.79 7.26
CA ALA A 367 -1.18 6.19 6.41
C ALA A 367 0.20 6.81 6.67
N GLY A 368 0.29 8.12 6.91
CA GLY A 368 1.55 8.77 7.32
C GLY A 368 2.07 8.22 8.63
N THR A 369 1.20 8.12 9.66
CA THR A 369 1.53 7.53 10.96
C THR A 369 2.00 6.09 10.82
N ARG A 370 1.27 5.25 10.09
CA ARG A 370 1.64 3.84 9.90
C ARG A 370 3.00 3.66 9.22
N ILE A 371 3.36 4.52 8.26
CA ILE A 371 4.67 4.44 7.61
C ILE A 371 5.79 4.77 8.61
N LEU A 372 5.61 5.82 9.40
CA LEU A 372 6.55 6.23 10.46
C LEU A 372 6.73 5.13 11.51
N GLU A 373 5.64 4.56 12.01
CA GLU A 373 5.66 3.49 13.01
C GLU A 373 6.30 2.20 12.47
N ASN A 374 5.91 1.76 11.27
CA ASN A 374 6.35 0.47 10.76
C ASN A 374 7.77 0.49 10.22
N SER A 375 8.12 1.54 9.47
CA SER A 375 9.36 1.60 8.69
C SER A 375 10.48 2.33 9.42
N PHE A 376 10.14 3.30 10.27
CA PHE A 376 11.11 4.14 10.98
C PHE A 376 11.09 3.91 12.50
N LYS A 377 10.13 3.11 13.01
CA LYS A 377 9.94 2.89 14.46
C LYS A 377 9.77 4.19 15.24
N VAL A 378 9.11 5.18 14.61
CA VAL A 378 8.78 6.47 15.22
C VAL A 378 7.30 6.48 15.55
N PHE A 379 6.98 6.66 16.82
CA PHE A 379 5.62 6.62 17.40
C PHE A 379 5.14 7.98 17.90
N SER A 380 6.02 8.99 17.90
CA SER A 380 5.69 10.33 18.37
C SER A 380 6.39 11.44 17.60
N ARG A 381 5.89 12.67 17.75
CA ARG A 381 6.53 13.88 17.24
C ARG A 381 7.94 14.09 17.81
N GLU A 382 8.15 13.78 19.09
CA GLU A 382 9.45 13.96 19.73
C GLU A 382 10.49 12.99 19.16
N GLU A 383 10.12 11.72 18.98
CA GLU A 383 10.95 10.72 18.31
C GLU A 383 11.25 11.10 16.85
N LEU A 384 10.28 11.70 16.14
CA LEU A 384 10.49 12.21 14.78
C LEU A 384 11.58 13.29 14.75
N LEU A 385 11.52 14.24 15.69
CA LEU A 385 12.51 15.32 15.79
C LEU A 385 13.88 14.80 16.21
N ASN A 386 13.93 13.84 17.13
CA ASN A 386 15.16 13.18 17.53
C ASN A 386 15.79 12.42 16.36
N LEU A 387 14.98 11.73 15.55
CA LEU A 387 15.45 11.05 14.33
C LEU A 387 16.06 12.05 13.33
N ILE A 388 15.45 13.23 13.16
CA ILE A 388 15.98 14.28 12.27
C ILE A 388 17.34 14.79 12.77
N GLU A 389 17.49 15.05 14.06
CA GLU A 389 18.77 15.50 14.63
C GLU A 389 19.83 14.38 14.68
N GLU A 390 19.42 13.13 14.87
CA GLU A 390 20.29 11.96 14.76
C GLU A 390 20.84 11.83 13.34
N TYR A 391 19.99 11.88 12.31
CA TYR A 391 20.43 11.86 10.91
C TYR A 391 21.17 13.13 10.50
N ARG A 392 21.10 14.21 11.28
CA ARG A 392 21.92 15.39 11.05
C ARG A 392 23.35 15.23 11.59
N THR A 393 23.50 14.48 12.68
CA THR A 393 24.78 14.39 13.42
C THR A 393 25.52 13.07 13.21
N ASN A 394 24.77 11.97 13.00
CA ASN A 394 25.24 10.58 12.92
C ASN A 394 24.76 9.89 11.63
N ALA A 395 24.61 10.65 10.54
CA ALA A 395 24.11 10.15 9.26
C ALA A 395 25.10 9.21 8.53
N PHE A 396 24.68 8.69 7.37
CA PHE A 396 25.56 7.88 6.51
C PHE A 396 26.78 8.66 6.02
N VAL A 397 26.69 9.98 5.85
CA VAL A 397 27.83 10.85 5.54
C VAL A 397 28.89 10.84 6.65
N ALA A 398 28.50 10.94 7.91
CA ALA A 398 29.44 10.95 9.04
C ALA A 398 30.21 9.63 9.12
N LEU A 399 29.49 8.53 8.88
CA LEU A 399 30.09 7.21 8.81
C LEU A 399 31.01 7.04 7.59
N TYR A 400 30.58 7.52 6.42
CA TYR A 400 31.40 7.50 5.21
C TYR A 400 32.73 8.24 5.44
N ASP A 401 32.68 9.42 6.06
CA ASP A 401 33.86 10.21 6.41
C ASP A 401 34.76 9.52 7.43
N GLU A 402 34.18 8.80 8.40
CA GLU A 402 34.95 7.99 9.34
C GLU A 402 35.74 6.90 8.62
N LEU A 403 35.08 6.14 7.73
CA LEU A 403 35.73 5.08 6.95
C LEU A 403 36.79 5.66 5.99
N LYS A 404 36.50 6.79 5.36
CA LYS A 404 37.43 7.53 4.50
C LYS A 404 38.67 7.95 5.30
N LYS A 405 38.48 8.48 6.50
CA LYS A 405 39.57 8.84 7.43
C LYS A 405 40.41 7.62 7.81
N LYS A 406 39.78 6.47 8.11
CA LYS A 406 40.51 5.21 8.42
C LYS A 406 41.40 4.75 7.27
N LEU A 407 40.90 4.81 6.02
CA LEU A 407 41.68 4.50 4.82
C LEU A 407 42.87 5.45 4.67
N ASN A 408 42.62 6.75 4.79
CA ASN A 408 43.64 7.79 4.60
C ASN A 408 44.72 7.80 5.69
N GLN A 409 44.39 7.37 6.91
CA GLN A 409 45.38 7.20 7.99
C GLN A 409 46.29 5.99 7.76
N ASN A 410 45.90 5.04 6.91
CA ASN A 410 46.59 3.78 6.70
C ASN A 410 46.84 3.49 5.21
N PRO A 411 47.49 4.38 4.44
CA PRO A 411 47.56 4.28 2.98
C PRO A 411 48.35 3.08 2.45
N LYS A 412 49.14 2.41 3.30
CA LYS A 412 49.91 1.21 2.95
C LYS A 412 49.26 -0.09 3.42
N THR A 413 48.17 0.01 4.17
CA THR A 413 47.47 -1.11 4.78
C THR A 413 46.33 -1.52 3.87
N THR A 414 46.20 -2.80 3.57
CA THR A 414 45.06 -3.29 2.78
C THR A 414 43.77 -3.22 3.60
N ILE A 415 42.62 -3.15 2.94
CA ILE A 415 41.30 -3.17 3.60
C ILE A 415 41.17 -4.38 4.53
N ASP A 416 41.63 -5.55 4.09
CA ASP A 416 41.64 -6.79 4.87
C ASP A 416 42.51 -6.68 6.15
N GLN A 417 43.62 -5.94 6.09
CA GLN A 417 44.46 -5.69 7.26
C GLN A 417 43.80 -4.70 8.23
N ILE A 418 43.10 -3.66 7.71
CA ILE A 418 42.30 -2.74 8.53
C ILE A 418 41.18 -3.52 9.22
N ALA A 419 40.44 -4.33 8.46
CA ALA A 419 39.37 -5.20 8.95
C ALA A 419 39.84 -6.17 10.04
N ALA A 420 41.01 -6.79 9.84
CA ALA A 420 41.59 -7.69 10.82
C ALA A 420 42.01 -6.96 12.11
N LYS A 421 42.68 -5.81 11.97
CA LYS A 421 43.17 -5.02 13.09
C LYS A 421 42.04 -4.40 13.91
N GLU A 422 41.00 -3.90 13.24
CA GLU A 422 39.86 -3.23 13.88
C GLU A 422 38.69 -4.17 14.21
N CYS A 423 38.85 -5.47 13.93
CA CYS A 423 37.82 -6.48 14.12
C CYS A 423 36.49 -6.16 13.43
N LEU A 424 36.52 -5.51 12.26
CA LEU A 424 35.31 -5.03 11.59
C LEU A 424 34.36 -6.18 11.26
N ALA A 425 33.06 -5.95 11.45
CA ALA A 425 31.99 -6.83 10.98
C ALA A 425 31.97 -6.87 9.43
N ASP A 426 31.42 -7.94 8.86
CA ASP A 426 31.29 -8.15 7.40
C ASP A 426 30.69 -6.95 6.64
N HIS A 427 29.71 -6.28 7.25
CA HIS A 427 29.08 -5.09 6.68
C HIS A 427 29.95 -3.84 6.70
N TRP A 428 30.73 -3.66 7.76
CA TRP A 428 31.70 -2.60 7.86
C TRP A 428 32.82 -2.80 6.83
N ILE A 429 33.23 -4.05 6.61
CA ILE A 429 34.20 -4.41 5.57
C ILE A 429 33.65 -4.05 4.19
N THR A 430 32.39 -4.40 3.90
CA THR A 430 31.72 -4.09 2.63
C THR A 430 31.66 -2.58 2.38
N LYS A 431 31.26 -1.80 3.39
CA LYS A 431 31.23 -0.33 3.32
C LYS A 431 32.64 0.26 3.15
N LEU A 432 33.66 -0.32 3.78
CA LEU A 432 35.04 0.13 3.65
C LEU A 432 35.58 -0.10 2.23
N TYR A 433 35.22 -1.22 1.58
CA TYR A 433 35.47 -1.43 0.14
C TYR A 433 34.75 -0.37 -0.71
N PHE A 434 33.47 -0.11 -0.46
CA PHE A 434 32.74 0.94 -1.18
C PHE A 434 33.40 2.30 -1.06
N VAL A 435 33.77 2.74 0.16
CA VAL A 435 34.44 4.03 0.36
C VAL A 435 35.78 4.05 -0.37
N SER A 436 36.57 2.98 -0.30
CA SER A 436 37.85 2.90 -1.01
C SER A 436 37.70 3.03 -2.53
N GLU A 437 36.60 2.53 -3.08
CA GLU A 437 36.34 2.47 -4.52
C GLU A 437 35.58 3.72 -5.04
N THR A 438 34.93 4.48 -4.16
CA THR A 438 34.08 5.63 -4.55
C THR A 438 34.55 6.98 -3.99
N GLN A 439 35.51 7.04 -3.08
CA GLN A 439 35.99 8.29 -2.47
C GLN A 439 36.55 9.33 -3.46
N ASP A 440 37.10 8.88 -4.58
CA ASP A 440 37.59 9.78 -5.64
C ASP A 440 36.45 10.33 -6.52
N ILE A 441 35.27 9.67 -6.48
CA ILE A 441 34.08 10.03 -7.25
C ILE A 441 33.17 10.96 -6.43
N LEU A 442 32.91 10.59 -5.17
CA LEU A 442 31.98 11.28 -4.26
C LEU A 442 32.60 12.46 -3.50
N ASP A 443 33.92 12.62 -3.57
CA ASP A 443 34.69 13.72 -3.00
C ASP A 443 34.29 14.16 -1.56
N GLU A 444 34.05 15.46 -1.36
CA GLU A 444 33.60 16.09 -0.12
C GLU A 444 32.08 16.12 0.02
N ASN A 445 31.33 16.03 -1.08
CA ASN A 445 29.86 15.96 -1.04
C ASN A 445 29.40 14.61 -0.43
N GLY A 446 30.22 13.57 -0.56
CA GLY A 446 30.01 12.29 0.10
C GLY A 446 28.63 11.73 -0.19
N LEU A 447 27.84 11.50 0.87
CA LEU A 447 26.51 10.89 0.78
C LEU A 447 25.37 11.84 1.15
N ILE A 448 25.61 13.16 1.24
CA ILE A 448 24.63 14.13 1.75
C ILE A 448 23.32 14.14 0.93
N ALA A 449 23.37 13.84 -0.37
CA ALA A 449 22.16 13.77 -1.20
C ALA A 449 21.17 12.72 -0.67
N TYR A 450 21.67 11.57 -0.23
CA TYR A 450 20.84 10.51 0.31
C TYR A 450 20.30 10.86 1.69
N ASP A 451 21.18 11.27 2.62
CA ASP A 451 20.79 11.59 4.00
C ASP A 451 19.77 12.72 4.05
N TYR A 452 19.98 13.78 3.27
CA TYR A 452 19.04 14.91 3.29
C TYR A 452 17.77 14.62 2.51
N CYS A 453 17.82 13.84 1.43
CA CYS A 453 16.60 13.35 0.79
C CYS A 453 15.76 12.51 1.77
N PHE A 454 16.41 11.68 2.59
CA PHE A 454 15.75 10.89 3.64
C PHE A 454 15.07 11.80 4.67
N ILE A 455 15.79 12.79 5.20
CA ILE A 455 15.25 13.77 6.17
C ILE A 455 14.06 14.54 5.58
N LEU A 456 14.17 15.05 4.34
CA LEU A 456 13.07 15.74 3.66
C LEU A 456 11.85 14.85 3.46
N ASN A 457 12.06 13.55 3.22
CA ASN A 457 10.96 12.58 3.15
C ASN A 457 10.30 12.36 4.52
N VAL A 458 11.09 12.20 5.58
CA VAL A 458 10.57 12.06 6.96
C VAL A 458 9.80 13.30 7.40
N LEU A 459 10.26 14.50 7.04
CA LEU A 459 9.53 15.75 7.28
C LEU A 459 8.17 15.78 6.57
N GLY A 460 8.10 15.33 5.31
CA GLY A 460 6.84 15.20 4.57
C GLY A 460 5.88 14.16 5.19
N LEU A 461 6.42 13.06 5.72
CA LEU A 461 5.65 12.08 6.48
C LEU A 461 5.14 12.66 7.80
N GLY A 462 5.93 13.48 8.49
CA GLY A 462 5.51 14.20 9.71
C GLY A 462 4.36 15.17 9.48
N VAL A 463 4.32 15.83 8.32
CA VAL A 463 3.16 16.64 7.89
C VAL A 463 1.96 15.74 7.61
N SER A 464 2.19 14.64 6.88
CA SER A 464 1.13 13.72 6.50
C SER A 464 0.49 13.03 7.71
N SER A 465 1.24 12.75 8.78
CA SER A 465 0.74 12.21 10.05
C SER A 465 0.10 13.26 10.97
N GLY A 466 0.12 14.54 10.58
CA GLY A 466 -0.36 15.65 11.41
C GLY A 466 0.53 15.96 12.62
N TRP A 467 1.75 15.42 12.69
CA TRP A 467 2.71 15.70 13.77
C TRP A 467 3.46 17.01 13.57
N LEU A 468 3.62 17.45 12.32
CA LEU A 468 4.19 18.75 11.95
C LEU A 468 3.20 19.55 11.12
N SER A 469 3.24 20.88 11.26
CA SER A 469 2.61 21.76 10.27
C SER A 469 3.48 21.89 9.02
N GLU A 470 2.90 22.24 7.86
CA GLU A 470 3.68 22.49 6.63
C GLU A 470 4.75 23.57 6.83
N LYS A 471 4.40 24.65 7.52
CA LYS A 471 5.32 25.76 7.83
C LYS A 471 6.49 25.30 8.69
N GLU A 472 6.21 24.47 9.70
CA GLU A 472 7.24 23.93 10.59
C GLU A 472 8.17 22.97 9.83
N ALA A 473 7.62 22.06 9.04
CA ALA A 473 8.42 21.14 8.22
C ALA A 473 9.30 21.88 7.21
N LEU A 474 8.79 22.93 6.56
CA LEU A 474 9.58 23.78 5.67
C LEU A 474 10.72 24.52 6.38
N SER A 475 10.47 25.00 7.61
CA SER A 475 11.50 25.66 8.43
C SER A 475 12.58 24.69 8.87
N LEU A 476 12.21 23.44 9.20
CA LEU A 476 13.17 22.37 9.52
C LEU A 476 13.94 21.91 8.27
N ALA A 477 13.32 21.95 7.09
CA ALA A 477 13.93 21.56 5.82
C ALA A 477 15.01 22.53 5.31
N GLU A 478 14.99 23.80 5.77
CA GLU A 478 15.81 24.90 5.26
C GLU A 478 17.32 24.70 5.25
N PRO A 479 17.94 24.28 6.37
CA PRO A 479 19.35 23.97 6.34
C PRO A 479 19.69 22.90 5.29
N PHE A 480 18.89 21.85 5.17
CA PHE A 480 19.15 20.72 4.28
C PHE A 480 18.96 21.08 2.81
N ILE A 481 17.88 21.79 2.47
CA ILE A 481 17.62 22.26 1.10
C ILE A 481 18.73 23.19 0.64
N ASN A 482 19.10 24.17 1.47
CA ASN A 482 20.17 25.11 1.14
C ASN A 482 21.51 24.39 0.94
N GLU A 483 21.81 23.38 1.74
CA GLU A 483 23.04 22.61 1.58
C GLU A 483 23.05 21.80 0.27
N LEU A 484 21.96 21.08 -0.05
CA LEU A 484 21.84 20.35 -1.33
C LEU A 484 21.94 21.27 -2.54
N ILE A 485 21.24 22.39 -2.53
CA ILE A 485 21.25 23.40 -3.60
C ILE A 485 22.65 23.94 -3.85
N ASN A 486 23.47 24.04 -2.79
CA ASN A 486 24.83 24.55 -2.87
C ASN A 486 25.89 23.48 -3.17
N ALA A 487 25.58 22.20 -2.98
CA ALA A 487 26.51 21.10 -3.16
C ALA A 487 26.60 20.63 -4.61
N TYR A 488 25.48 20.64 -5.35
CA TYR A 488 25.38 20.03 -6.68
C TYR A 488 25.21 21.04 -7.81
N ASP A 489 25.70 20.69 -8.99
CA ASP A 489 25.61 21.52 -10.21
C ASP A 489 24.42 21.19 -11.10
N SER A 490 23.88 19.98 -10.98
CA SER A 490 22.81 19.48 -11.83
C SER A 490 21.97 18.45 -11.10
N TRP A 491 20.78 18.20 -11.63
CA TRP A 491 19.91 17.10 -11.17
C TRP A 491 20.55 15.74 -11.38
N GLU A 492 21.34 15.59 -12.45
CA GLU A 492 22.08 14.36 -12.73
C GLU A 492 23.14 14.11 -11.65
N ASP A 493 23.93 15.13 -11.29
CA ASP A 493 24.96 15.06 -10.26
C ASP A 493 24.38 14.73 -8.88
N TYR A 494 23.32 15.43 -8.48
CA TYR A 494 22.54 15.14 -7.27
C TYR A 494 22.00 13.70 -7.26
N ALA A 495 21.44 13.24 -8.38
CA ALA A 495 20.86 11.91 -8.49
C ALA A 495 21.91 10.81 -8.37
N VAL A 496 23.10 10.99 -8.94
CA VAL A 496 24.20 10.03 -8.82
C VAL A 496 24.63 9.89 -7.36
N HIS A 497 24.83 11.00 -6.65
CA HIS A 497 25.17 10.99 -5.22
C HIS A 497 24.05 10.36 -4.38
N PHE A 498 22.79 10.67 -4.68
CA PHE A 498 21.65 10.05 -4.01
C PHE A 498 21.69 8.53 -4.17
N VAL A 499 21.89 8.02 -5.38
CA VAL A 499 21.88 6.57 -5.61
C VAL A 499 23.10 5.90 -4.96
N LEU A 500 24.28 6.50 -5.03
CA LEU A 500 25.46 5.97 -4.36
C LEU A 500 25.29 5.93 -2.83
N GLY A 501 24.64 6.95 -2.23
CA GLY A 501 24.25 6.93 -0.82
C GLY A 501 23.20 5.86 -0.51
N LYS A 502 22.22 5.64 -1.40
CA LYS A 502 21.26 4.54 -1.26
C LYS A 502 21.97 3.19 -1.26
N VAL A 503 22.87 2.96 -2.22
CA VAL A 503 23.68 1.73 -2.30
C VAL A 503 24.49 1.55 -1.02
N PHE A 504 25.17 2.59 -0.53
CA PHE A 504 25.92 2.52 0.73
C PHE A 504 25.04 2.20 1.94
N SER A 505 23.84 2.79 2.03
CA SER A 505 22.88 2.52 3.10
C SER A 505 22.41 1.06 3.06
N GLU A 506 22.16 0.55 1.85
CA GLU A 506 21.65 -0.80 1.61
C GLU A 506 22.73 -1.88 1.68
N MET A 507 24.01 -1.51 1.66
CA MET A 507 25.08 -2.43 2.05
C MET A 507 24.96 -2.88 3.51
N ALA A 508 24.14 -2.18 4.32
CA ALA A 508 23.66 -2.62 5.63
C ALA A 508 22.65 -3.79 5.56
N SER A 509 22.16 -4.14 4.37
CA SER A 509 21.13 -5.13 4.10
C SER A 509 21.62 -6.12 3.04
N PRO A 510 20.97 -7.28 2.89
CA PRO A 510 21.36 -8.27 1.90
C PRO A 510 20.87 -7.95 0.51
N VAL A 511 21.54 -7.00 -0.13
CA VAL A 511 21.23 -6.62 -1.49
C VAL A 511 22.24 -7.29 -2.41
N ASP A 512 21.74 -8.02 -3.41
CA ASP A 512 22.59 -8.56 -4.48
C ASP A 512 23.28 -7.39 -5.21
N ALA A 513 24.49 -7.60 -5.74
CA ALA A 513 25.07 -6.65 -6.68
C ALA A 513 24.15 -6.41 -7.90
N ASP A 514 23.39 -7.43 -8.31
CA ASP A 514 22.39 -7.30 -9.37
C ASP A 514 21.11 -6.61 -8.89
N ASP A 515 20.75 -6.70 -7.61
CA ASP A 515 19.67 -5.93 -7.00
C ASP A 515 20.08 -4.47 -6.87
N CYS A 516 21.33 -4.17 -6.47
CA CYS A 516 21.86 -2.80 -6.51
C CYS A 516 21.75 -2.22 -7.91
N LYS A 517 22.06 -2.98 -8.97
CA LYS A 517 21.86 -2.55 -10.37
C LYS A 517 20.39 -2.39 -10.74
N SER A 518 19.51 -3.29 -10.33
CA SER A 518 18.06 -3.22 -10.60
C SER A 518 17.43 -2.01 -9.91
N THR A 519 17.74 -1.83 -8.63
CA THR A 519 17.39 -0.68 -7.80
C THR A 519 17.92 0.61 -8.40
N LEU A 520 19.21 0.66 -8.73
CA LEU A 520 19.85 1.77 -9.46
C LEU A 520 19.14 2.05 -10.78
N SER A 521 18.85 1.04 -11.60
CA SER A 521 18.16 1.22 -12.88
C SER A 521 16.75 1.77 -12.69
N THR A 522 16.07 1.36 -11.62
CA THR A 522 14.74 1.86 -11.25
C THR A 522 14.80 3.31 -10.83
N TYR A 523 15.77 3.69 -9.98
CA TYR A 523 15.95 5.08 -9.55
C TYR A 523 16.43 5.97 -10.69
N LEU A 524 17.42 5.54 -11.48
CA LEU A 524 17.84 6.24 -12.68
C LEU A 524 16.70 6.41 -13.67
N LYS A 525 15.86 5.38 -13.88
CA LYS A 525 14.66 5.48 -14.73
C LYS A 525 13.64 6.46 -14.14
N ARG A 526 13.47 6.50 -12.82
CA ARG A 526 12.61 7.48 -12.14
C ARG A 526 13.16 8.89 -12.34
N VAL A 527 14.44 9.14 -12.05
CA VAL A 527 15.09 10.44 -12.26
C VAL A 527 15.03 10.86 -13.73
N LYS A 528 15.40 9.97 -14.67
CA LYS A 528 15.33 10.21 -16.12
C LYS A 528 13.91 10.46 -16.63
N LYS A 529 12.88 9.87 -16.02
CA LYS A 529 11.47 10.16 -16.35
C LYS A 529 11.12 11.63 -16.11
N TYR A 530 11.82 12.30 -15.19
CA TYR A 530 11.66 13.73 -14.90
C TYR A 530 12.64 14.63 -15.68
N ASP A 531 13.59 14.03 -16.40
CA ASP A 531 14.65 14.63 -17.22
C ASP A 531 14.40 14.39 -18.73
N LEU A 532 13.13 14.25 -19.13
CA LEU A 532 12.77 14.06 -20.53
C LEU A 532 12.94 15.36 -21.30
N GLU A 533 13.67 15.33 -22.42
CA GLU A 533 13.65 16.41 -23.42
C GLU A 533 12.21 16.65 -23.88
N ILE A 534 11.60 17.70 -23.33
CA ILE A 534 10.29 18.15 -23.77
C ILE A 534 10.50 18.96 -25.07
N PRO A 535 9.79 18.62 -26.16
CA PRO A 535 9.78 19.42 -27.38
C PRO A 535 9.54 20.90 -27.06
N GLU A 536 10.25 21.81 -27.74
CA GLU A 536 10.26 23.24 -27.40
C GLU A 536 8.87 23.88 -27.34
N ASP A 537 7.92 23.38 -28.14
CA ASP A 537 6.51 23.79 -28.18
C ASP A 537 5.68 23.33 -26.96
N LYS A 538 6.26 22.47 -26.12
CA LYS A 538 5.65 21.89 -24.91
C LYS A 538 6.32 22.33 -23.61
N LYS A 539 7.44 23.07 -23.67
CA LYS A 539 8.18 23.60 -22.49
C LYS A 539 7.40 24.60 -21.62
N GLY A 540 6.15 24.92 -21.96
CA GLY A 540 5.21 25.67 -21.10
C GLY A 540 3.95 24.90 -20.69
N LYS A 541 3.84 23.60 -21.01
CA LYS A 541 2.61 22.81 -20.85
C LYS A 541 2.77 21.53 -20.02
N ILE A 542 4.00 21.07 -19.80
CA ILE A 542 4.32 19.85 -19.04
C ILE A 542 5.52 20.15 -18.14
N PHE A 543 5.41 19.73 -16.88
CA PHE A 543 6.43 19.89 -15.85
C PHE A 543 7.72 19.14 -16.19
N THR A 544 8.88 19.81 -16.09
CA THR A 544 10.20 19.15 -16.06
C THR A 544 11.13 19.76 -15.02
N LEU A 545 12.10 18.95 -14.56
CA LEU A 545 13.23 19.39 -13.74
C LEU A 545 14.01 20.57 -14.36
N HIS A 546 13.88 20.82 -15.66
CA HIS A 546 14.58 21.85 -16.40
C HIS A 546 14.26 23.30 -15.98
N ASP A 547 13.11 23.54 -15.34
CA ASP A 547 12.69 24.88 -14.92
C ASP A 547 13.40 25.36 -13.64
N ILE A 548 13.96 24.44 -12.86
CA ILE A 548 14.67 24.73 -11.61
C ILE A 548 16.11 24.24 -11.77
N LYS A 549 17.04 25.18 -11.88
CA LYS A 549 18.47 24.89 -12.00
C LYS A 549 19.13 25.00 -10.64
N PHE A 550 20.03 24.08 -10.33
CA PHE A 550 20.93 24.25 -9.20
C PHE A 550 21.72 25.56 -9.40
N PRO A 551 21.70 26.49 -8.43
CA PRO A 551 22.40 27.77 -8.49
C PRO A 551 23.88 27.61 -8.10
N GLY A 552 24.26 26.47 -7.53
CA GLY A 552 25.61 26.15 -7.10
C GLY A 552 26.63 26.09 -8.24
N LYS A 553 27.90 26.25 -7.86
CA LYS A 553 29.06 25.70 -8.57
C LYS A 553 29.62 24.65 -7.63
N ASN A 554 29.74 23.39 -8.06
CA ASN A 554 30.11 22.25 -7.24
C ASN A 554 31.34 22.63 -6.40
N ARG A 555 31.17 22.59 -5.08
CA ARG A 555 32.04 23.34 -4.17
C ARG A 555 33.49 22.89 -4.26
N ASN A 556 33.74 21.62 -4.60
CA ASN A 556 35.09 21.06 -4.58
C ASN A 556 35.35 19.90 -5.56
N SER A 557 34.43 19.58 -6.48
CA SER A 557 34.69 18.55 -7.50
C SER A 557 35.36 19.14 -8.74
N ASN A 558 36.38 18.47 -9.25
CA ASN A 558 36.89 18.72 -10.60
C ASN A 558 35.99 18.09 -11.69
N ARG A 559 34.87 17.46 -11.30
CA ARG A 559 34.06 16.60 -12.17
C ARG A 559 32.60 16.54 -11.71
N ILE A 560 31.70 17.04 -12.56
CA ILE A 560 30.25 16.79 -12.46
C ILE A 560 29.99 15.32 -12.79
N LEU A 561 29.30 14.59 -11.91
CA LEU A 561 28.99 13.18 -12.14
C LEU A 561 27.86 13.01 -13.17
N THR A 562 27.92 11.92 -13.94
CA THR A 562 26.88 11.56 -14.91
C THR A 562 26.20 10.25 -14.49
N TYR A 563 25.07 9.91 -15.11
CA TYR A 563 24.35 8.66 -14.82
C TYR A 563 25.20 7.40 -15.04
N GLU A 564 26.28 7.48 -15.84
CA GLU A 564 27.24 6.38 -16.01
C GLU A 564 28.06 6.13 -14.74
N ASP A 565 28.32 7.18 -13.94
CA ASP A 565 29.05 7.10 -12.68
C ASP A 565 28.22 6.50 -11.53
N ALA A 566 26.90 6.44 -11.67
CA ALA A 566 26.03 5.85 -10.66
C ALA A 566 26.16 4.31 -10.58
N VAL A 567 26.82 3.67 -11.57
CA VAL A 567 27.03 2.22 -11.58
C VAL A 567 28.22 1.85 -10.70
N TYR A 568 27.94 1.46 -9.46
CA TYR A 568 28.94 0.86 -8.60
C TYR A 568 29.32 -0.55 -9.10
N ASN A 569 30.59 -0.72 -9.46
CA ASN A 569 31.16 -1.97 -9.92
C ASN A 569 32.12 -2.52 -8.85
N PRO A 570 31.61 -3.25 -7.84
CA PRO A 570 32.44 -3.71 -6.72
C PRO A 570 33.61 -4.55 -7.18
N SER A 571 34.76 -4.41 -6.51
CA SER A 571 35.87 -5.36 -6.67
C SER A 571 35.46 -6.79 -6.31
N GLU A 572 36.25 -7.77 -6.75
CA GLU A 572 35.96 -9.19 -6.47
C GLU A 572 35.90 -9.49 -4.96
N ASN A 573 36.75 -8.84 -4.17
CA ASN A 573 36.69 -8.98 -2.71
C ASN A 573 35.41 -8.37 -2.13
N ALA A 574 35.01 -7.17 -2.60
CA ALA A 574 33.77 -6.53 -2.19
C ALA A 574 32.55 -7.40 -2.53
N LYS A 575 32.50 -7.97 -3.74
CA LYS A 575 31.44 -8.91 -4.15
C LYS A 575 31.34 -10.12 -3.24
N ASN A 576 32.48 -10.72 -2.87
CA ASN A 576 32.49 -11.89 -1.97
C ASN A 576 31.95 -11.53 -0.58
N TRP A 577 32.31 -10.36 -0.03
CA TRP A 577 31.75 -9.88 1.24
C TRP A 577 30.25 -9.55 1.17
N MET A 578 29.81 -8.90 0.10
CA MET A 578 28.38 -8.66 -0.17
C MET A 578 27.61 -9.98 -0.26
N PHE A 579 28.16 -10.97 -0.97
CA PHE A 579 27.56 -12.29 -1.12
C PHE A 579 27.45 -13.04 0.21
N ILE A 580 28.52 -13.03 1.01
CA ILE A 580 28.53 -13.60 2.37
C ILE A 580 27.36 -13.05 3.19
N ARG A 581 27.21 -11.73 3.18
CA ARG A 581 26.14 -11.08 3.95
C ARG A 581 24.77 -11.51 3.47
N LYS A 582 24.55 -11.50 2.15
CA LYS A 582 23.30 -11.93 1.52
C LYS A 582 22.94 -13.35 1.95
N TYR A 583 23.92 -14.24 1.96
CA TYR A 583 23.74 -15.62 2.39
C TYR A 583 23.28 -15.73 3.85
N ILE A 584 23.91 -14.98 4.78
CA ILE A 584 23.59 -15.01 6.22
C ILE A 584 22.16 -14.55 6.49
N SER A 585 21.75 -13.44 5.88
CA SER A 585 20.45 -12.80 6.16
C SER A 585 19.25 -13.51 5.52
N ASP A 586 19.45 -14.19 4.39
CA ASP A 586 18.36 -14.83 3.64
C ASP A 586 17.82 -16.08 4.34
N LYS A 587 18.23 -16.32 5.61
CA LYS A 587 17.85 -17.47 6.44
C LYS A 587 17.86 -18.77 5.63
N TYR A 588 18.93 -18.99 4.85
CA TYR A 588 19.20 -20.22 4.11
C TYR A 588 18.20 -20.55 2.99
N LYS A 589 17.71 -19.57 2.22
CA LYS A 589 17.17 -19.87 0.88
C LYS A 589 18.16 -20.74 0.10
N THR A 590 17.66 -21.60 -0.79
CA THR A 590 18.45 -22.59 -1.53
C THR A 590 19.47 -21.92 -2.47
N TYR A 591 20.63 -21.55 -1.94
CA TYR A 591 21.81 -21.19 -2.71
C TYR A 591 22.42 -22.45 -3.34
N SER A 592 23.08 -22.29 -4.49
CA SER A 592 23.74 -23.44 -5.12
C SER A 592 24.91 -23.92 -4.26
N TRP A 593 25.18 -25.23 -4.26
CA TRP A 593 26.34 -25.80 -3.58
C TRP A 593 27.67 -25.19 -4.09
N TYR A 594 27.69 -24.73 -5.34
CA TYR A 594 28.83 -24.02 -5.92
C TYR A 594 29.10 -22.68 -5.22
N ASP A 595 28.06 -21.88 -4.97
CA ASP A 595 28.21 -20.57 -4.33
C ASP A 595 28.65 -20.71 -2.86
N TYR A 596 28.10 -21.72 -2.16
CA TYR A 596 28.54 -22.06 -0.80
C TYR A 596 30.03 -22.40 -0.74
N ASN A 597 30.53 -23.24 -1.64
CA ASN A 597 31.95 -23.61 -1.66
C ASN A 597 32.86 -22.43 -1.97
N ASN A 598 32.48 -21.58 -2.93
CA ASN A 598 33.25 -20.38 -3.25
C ASN A 598 33.36 -19.45 -2.05
N MET A 599 32.25 -19.25 -1.32
CA MET A 599 32.22 -18.49 -0.08
C MET A 599 33.14 -19.12 0.99
N VAL A 600 33.04 -20.41 1.24
CA VAL A 600 33.88 -21.10 2.23
C VAL A 600 35.37 -20.99 1.88
N GLU A 601 35.74 -21.15 0.61
CA GLU A 601 37.12 -20.98 0.15
C GLU A 601 37.61 -19.54 0.29
N PHE A 602 36.76 -18.54 0.02
CA PHE A 602 37.07 -17.14 0.27
C PHE A 602 37.32 -16.88 1.76
N LEU A 603 36.46 -17.38 2.66
CA LEU A 603 36.61 -17.23 4.11
C LEU A 603 37.88 -17.91 4.63
N LYS A 604 38.26 -19.07 4.08
CA LYS A 604 39.52 -19.77 4.42
C LYS A 604 40.76 -18.95 4.02
N LYS A 605 40.74 -18.32 2.85
CA LYS A 605 41.83 -17.43 2.40
C LYS A 605 41.97 -16.21 3.33
N ASN A 606 40.84 -15.72 3.84
CA ASN A 606 40.74 -14.53 4.70
C ASN A 606 40.75 -14.83 6.20
N LYS A 607 41.28 -15.98 6.63
CA LYS A 607 41.28 -16.45 8.04
C LYS A 607 41.96 -15.54 9.08
N ARG A 608 42.56 -14.41 8.67
CA ARG A 608 43.12 -13.41 9.58
C ARG A 608 42.10 -12.35 9.98
N ILE A 609 40.98 -12.27 9.27
CA ILE A 609 39.90 -11.32 9.51
C ILE A 609 38.90 -11.99 10.48
N PRO A 610 38.59 -11.40 11.63
CA PRO A 610 37.66 -11.97 12.61
C PRO A 610 36.29 -12.31 12.04
N ALA A 611 35.69 -11.38 11.29
CA ALA A 611 34.42 -11.64 10.59
C ALA A 611 34.49 -12.87 9.69
N ALA A 612 35.60 -13.08 8.97
CA ALA A 612 35.71 -14.24 8.09
C ALA A 612 35.69 -15.57 8.86
N VAL A 613 36.33 -15.61 10.03
CA VAL A 613 36.40 -16.84 10.83
C VAL A 613 35.13 -17.04 11.65
N TYR A 614 34.52 -15.96 12.15
CA TYR A 614 33.18 -15.98 12.74
C TYR A 614 32.14 -16.52 11.75
N THR A 615 32.03 -15.92 10.56
CA THR A 615 31.10 -16.36 9.52
C THR A 615 31.35 -17.81 9.13
N ARG A 616 32.62 -18.23 8.96
CA ARG A 616 32.94 -19.62 8.66
C ARG A 616 32.47 -20.56 9.78
N ALA A 617 32.66 -20.17 11.04
CA ALA A 617 32.20 -20.96 12.18
C ALA A 617 30.67 -21.08 12.19
N MET A 618 29.96 -19.98 11.93
CA MET A 618 28.51 -19.97 11.76
C MET A 618 28.05 -20.91 10.64
N LEU A 619 28.60 -20.78 9.43
CA LEU A 619 28.23 -21.61 8.28
C LEU A 619 28.44 -23.11 8.52
N GLN A 620 29.58 -23.46 9.10
CA GLN A 620 29.90 -24.86 9.40
C GLN A 620 29.04 -25.40 10.56
N SER A 621 28.75 -24.58 11.57
CA SER A 621 27.77 -24.93 12.61
C SER A 621 26.40 -25.20 11.99
N ASN A 622 25.94 -24.34 11.09
CA ASN A 622 24.63 -24.47 10.46
C ASN A 622 24.55 -25.71 9.57
N GLU A 623 25.57 -25.98 8.75
CA GLU A 623 25.64 -27.21 7.95
C GLU A 623 25.59 -28.47 8.83
N LEU A 624 26.30 -28.46 9.97
CA LEU A 624 26.26 -29.56 10.92
C LEU A 624 24.88 -29.70 11.61
N MET A 625 24.10 -28.64 11.67
CA MET A 625 22.82 -28.56 12.39
C MET A 625 21.60 -28.73 11.48
N SER A 626 21.71 -28.44 10.18
CA SER A 626 20.64 -28.64 9.19
C SER A 626 20.26 -30.11 9.02
N ASP A 627 21.17 -31.03 9.34
CA ASP A 627 20.88 -32.47 9.41
C ASP A 627 19.90 -32.84 10.55
N PHE A 628 19.49 -31.87 11.39
CA PHE A 628 18.65 -32.06 12.58
C PHE A 628 17.39 -31.16 12.58
N ASP A 629 16.89 -30.71 11.43
CA ASP A 629 15.76 -29.77 11.33
C ASP A 629 14.45 -30.22 12.02
N ASP A 630 14.28 -31.50 12.34
CA ASP A 630 13.15 -31.96 13.18
C ASP A 630 13.47 -31.86 14.68
N PHE A 631 12.95 -30.81 15.32
CA PHE A 631 13.07 -30.58 16.77
C PHE A 631 12.51 -31.75 17.61
N ALA A 632 11.56 -32.51 17.08
CA ALA A 632 11.01 -33.70 17.74
C ALA A 632 11.99 -34.89 17.73
N GLU A 633 12.90 -34.93 16.76
CA GLU A 633 13.98 -35.92 16.68
C GLU A 633 15.16 -35.54 17.59
N LYS A 634 15.40 -34.22 17.81
CA LYS A 634 16.42 -33.70 18.74
C LYS A 634 16.26 -34.23 20.17
N LYS A 635 15.03 -34.23 20.72
CA LYS A 635 14.75 -34.75 22.08
C LYS A 635 15.00 -36.27 22.19
N LYS A 636 14.92 -37.02 21.08
CA LYS A 636 15.13 -38.48 21.06
C LYS A 636 16.61 -38.87 21.01
N ASN A 637 17.52 -37.99 20.58
CA ASN A 637 18.94 -38.31 20.41
C ASN A 637 19.91 -37.23 20.94
N ILE A 638 19.75 -36.88 22.21
CA ILE A 638 20.59 -35.90 22.94
C ILE A 638 22.09 -36.17 22.75
N LYS A 639 22.52 -37.43 22.68
CA LYS A 639 23.94 -37.80 22.51
C LYS A 639 24.49 -37.42 21.14
N ALA A 640 23.73 -37.62 20.06
CA ALA A 640 24.14 -37.20 18.72
C ALA A 640 24.21 -35.67 18.63
N TYR A 641 23.19 -34.98 19.18
CA TYR A 641 23.14 -33.53 19.26
C TYR A 641 24.37 -32.95 19.99
N MET A 642 24.68 -33.45 21.19
CA MET A 642 25.91 -33.05 21.92
C MET A 642 27.20 -33.32 21.13
N THR A 643 27.24 -34.40 20.35
CA THR A 643 28.42 -34.74 19.54
C THR A 643 28.63 -33.72 18.42
N LEU A 644 27.55 -33.20 17.83
CA LEU A 644 27.61 -32.13 16.84
C LEU A 644 28.09 -30.82 17.46
N PHE A 645 27.51 -30.38 18.58
CA PHE A 645 27.98 -29.17 19.25
C PHE A 645 29.44 -29.24 19.66
N LYS A 646 29.96 -30.42 20.03
CA LYS A 646 31.40 -30.61 20.27
C LYS A 646 32.25 -30.45 19.00
N LYS A 647 31.72 -30.79 17.82
CA LYS A 647 32.39 -30.51 16.54
C LYS A 647 32.34 -29.03 16.23
N CYS A 648 31.17 -28.40 16.36
CA CYS A 648 31.02 -26.95 16.21
C CYS A 648 32.01 -26.22 17.13
N LEU A 649 32.05 -26.56 18.41
CA LEU A 649 32.91 -25.93 19.41
C LEU A 649 34.40 -25.92 19.02
N LYS A 650 34.91 -26.95 18.34
CA LYS A 650 36.30 -26.96 17.84
C LYS A 650 36.53 -25.89 16.76
N ILE A 651 35.54 -25.64 15.92
CA ILE A 651 35.59 -24.59 14.90
C ILE A 651 35.60 -23.21 15.58
N TRP A 652 34.78 -23.04 16.63
CA TRP A 652 34.78 -21.82 17.44
C TRP A 652 36.08 -21.62 18.24
N ASP A 653 36.73 -22.70 18.71
CA ASP A 653 38.05 -22.62 19.34
C ASP A 653 39.12 -22.06 18.39
N GLU A 654 39.10 -22.51 17.12
CA GLU A 654 39.99 -21.97 16.09
C GLU A 654 39.75 -20.47 15.87
N ALA A 655 38.48 -20.06 15.80
CA ALA A 655 38.08 -18.66 15.65
C ALA A 655 38.52 -17.81 16.85
N ASN A 656 38.29 -18.30 18.06
CA ASN A 656 38.63 -17.64 19.32
C ASN A 656 40.12 -17.27 19.39
N SER A 657 41.01 -18.11 18.84
CA SER A 657 42.46 -17.83 18.80
C SER A 657 42.85 -16.55 18.03
N ILE A 658 41.96 -16.03 17.19
CA ILE A 658 42.13 -14.76 16.46
C ILE A 658 41.55 -13.61 17.28
N PHE A 659 40.34 -13.77 17.81
CA PHE A 659 39.69 -12.77 18.66
C PHE A 659 40.50 -12.47 19.95
N GLU A 660 41.11 -13.48 20.56
CA GLU A 660 41.98 -13.30 21.73
C GLU A 660 43.22 -12.43 21.44
N LYS A 661 43.77 -12.48 20.23
CA LYS A 661 44.93 -11.65 19.86
C LYS A 661 44.57 -10.18 19.76
N ILE A 662 43.36 -9.88 19.28
CA ILE A 662 42.86 -8.51 19.12
C ILE A 662 42.64 -7.84 20.48
N LYS A 663 42.20 -8.62 21.48
CA LYS A 663 42.01 -8.17 22.88
C LYS A 663 43.22 -7.43 23.45
N THR A 664 44.42 -7.80 23.02
CA THR A 664 45.67 -7.25 23.58
C THR A 664 46.04 -5.87 23.03
N GLU A 665 45.37 -5.40 21.97
CA GLU A 665 45.80 -4.21 21.21
C GLU A 665 44.79 -3.06 21.21
N SER A 666 43.52 -3.30 21.59
CA SER A 666 42.49 -2.25 21.66
C SER A 666 41.34 -2.61 22.61
N ILE A 667 41.22 -1.86 23.72
CA ILE A 667 40.12 -2.01 24.70
C ILE A 667 38.82 -1.31 24.22
N ASP A 668 38.92 -0.32 23.33
CA ASP A 668 37.79 0.50 22.88
C ASP A 668 37.04 -0.08 21.66
N LEU A 669 37.46 -1.24 21.14
CA LEU A 669 36.92 -1.86 19.91
C LEU A 669 36.01 -3.08 20.16
N LYS A 670 35.27 -3.13 21.27
CA LYS A 670 34.17 -4.10 21.43
C LYS A 670 33.01 -3.72 20.50
N ASN A 671 33.19 -3.96 19.21
CA ASN A 671 32.14 -3.78 18.21
C ASN A 671 31.20 -4.99 18.20
N SER A 672 30.08 -4.88 17.47
CA SER A 672 29.05 -5.92 17.40
C SER A 672 29.61 -7.29 17.03
N CYS A 673 30.51 -7.39 16.03
CA CYS A 673 31.10 -8.67 15.62
C CYS A 673 31.85 -9.40 16.76
N TYR A 674 32.47 -8.65 17.67
CA TYR A 674 33.14 -9.22 18.83
C TYR A 674 32.13 -9.80 19.83
N ASN A 675 31.05 -9.07 20.11
CA ASN A 675 29.99 -9.51 21.02
C ASN A 675 29.22 -10.70 20.43
N ASP A 676 28.79 -10.60 19.17
CA ASP A 676 28.11 -11.68 18.44
C ASP A 676 28.94 -12.99 18.46
N PHE A 677 30.26 -12.86 18.29
CA PHE A 677 31.16 -14.00 18.36
C PHE A 677 31.12 -14.70 19.72
N TYR A 678 31.31 -13.95 20.81
CA TYR A 678 31.36 -14.54 22.16
C TYR A 678 29.99 -14.99 22.66
N GLU A 679 28.92 -14.36 22.19
CA GLU A 679 27.57 -14.84 22.44
C GLU A 679 27.37 -16.23 21.82
N MET A 680 27.60 -16.36 20.52
CA MET A 680 27.44 -17.63 19.82
C MET A 680 28.43 -18.70 20.31
N TYR A 681 29.67 -18.31 20.63
CA TYR A 681 30.65 -19.22 21.24
C TYR A 681 30.18 -19.72 22.60
N GLY A 682 29.63 -18.84 23.44
CA GLY A 682 29.04 -19.19 24.74
C GLY A 682 27.88 -20.17 24.59
N PHE A 683 26.97 -19.90 23.64
CA PHE A 683 25.82 -20.74 23.33
C PHE A 683 26.25 -22.14 22.83
N VAL A 684 27.21 -22.20 21.89
CA VAL A 684 27.74 -23.47 21.37
C VAL A 684 28.45 -24.25 22.49
N ALA A 685 29.22 -23.58 23.34
CA ALA A 685 29.87 -24.20 24.49
C ALA A 685 28.88 -24.79 25.50
N TYR A 686 27.80 -24.05 25.79
CA TYR A 686 26.71 -24.53 26.65
C TYR A 686 26.09 -25.83 26.11
N ASN A 687 25.71 -25.83 24.83
CA ASN A 687 25.10 -26.99 24.19
C ASN A 687 26.08 -28.18 24.06
N ALA A 688 27.38 -27.92 23.93
CA ALA A 688 28.44 -28.92 23.99
C ALA A 688 28.71 -29.47 25.42
N LYS A 689 28.07 -28.89 26.45
CA LYS A 689 28.30 -29.12 27.88
C LYS A 689 29.72 -28.76 28.34
N ASP A 690 30.33 -27.75 27.73
CA ASP A 690 31.61 -27.16 28.16
C ASP A 690 31.36 -25.84 28.90
N ILE A 691 30.93 -25.96 30.15
CA ILE A 691 30.61 -24.81 31.01
C ILE A 691 31.81 -23.88 31.20
N LYS A 692 33.04 -24.43 31.23
CA LYS A 692 34.24 -23.61 31.41
C LYS A 692 34.39 -22.62 30.26
N LYS A 693 34.17 -23.07 29.03
CA LYS A 693 34.20 -22.21 27.84
C LYS A 693 33.03 -21.25 27.74
N MET A 694 31.83 -21.68 28.15
CA MET A 694 30.68 -20.77 28.27
C MET A 694 31.00 -19.61 29.24
N ASN A 695 31.50 -19.91 30.44
CA ASN A 695 31.92 -18.89 31.41
C ASN A 695 33.04 -18.01 30.87
N PHE A 696 34.00 -18.60 30.16
CA PHE A 696 35.06 -17.86 29.49
C PHE A 696 34.47 -16.86 28.49
N ALA A 697 33.59 -17.30 27.59
CA ALA A 697 33.00 -16.45 26.58
C ALA A 697 32.20 -15.28 27.19
N ILE A 698 31.38 -15.58 28.21
CA ILE A 698 30.58 -14.57 28.91
C ILE A 698 31.46 -13.54 29.62
N SER A 699 32.67 -13.90 30.07
CA SER A 699 33.60 -12.93 30.68
C SER A 699 34.10 -11.85 29.72
N PHE A 700 33.85 -12.01 28.41
CA PHE A 700 34.17 -10.99 27.40
C PHE A 700 32.99 -10.08 27.08
N LEU A 701 31.78 -10.53 27.37
CA LEU A 701 30.54 -9.81 27.17
C LEU A 701 30.37 -8.77 28.31
N ASN A 702 30.02 -7.53 27.96
CA ASN A 702 29.73 -6.51 28.95
C ASN A 702 28.24 -6.57 29.30
N GLU A 703 27.92 -6.98 30.54
CA GLU A 703 26.54 -7.15 31.00
C GLU A 703 25.73 -5.85 30.88
N ASP A 704 26.34 -4.69 31.14
CA ASP A 704 25.63 -3.40 31.11
C ASP A 704 25.27 -2.97 29.67
N GLU A 705 26.22 -3.12 28.74
CA GLU A 705 26.02 -2.79 27.30
C GLU A 705 25.04 -3.75 26.62
N LEU A 706 25.12 -5.04 26.95
CA LEU A 706 24.28 -6.08 26.33
C LEU A 706 22.94 -6.23 27.01
N SER A 707 22.70 -5.50 28.10
CA SER A 707 21.40 -5.47 28.76
C SER A 707 20.30 -4.92 27.84
N GLU A 708 20.68 -4.13 26.84
CA GLU A 708 19.79 -3.58 25.81
C GLU A 708 19.74 -4.43 24.53
N ASP A 709 20.65 -5.38 24.37
CA ASP A 709 20.70 -6.28 23.21
C ASP A 709 19.77 -7.48 23.43
N ALA A 710 18.75 -7.59 22.56
CA ALA A 710 17.75 -8.65 22.60
C ALA A 710 18.38 -10.04 22.38
N ASP A 711 19.38 -10.13 21.51
CA ASP A 711 19.94 -11.40 21.06
C ASP A 711 20.82 -12.04 22.15
N ALA A 712 21.44 -11.24 23.00
CA ALA A 712 22.29 -11.71 24.11
C ALA A 712 21.51 -12.19 25.35
N GLN A 713 20.25 -11.74 25.53
CA GLN A 713 19.45 -12.06 26.73
C GLN A 713 19.25 -13.57 26.98
N PRO A 714 18.98 -14.42 25.96
CA PRO A 714 18.88 -15.86 26.14
C PRO A 714 20.16 -16.49 26.72
N LEU A 715 21.35 -16.07 26.27
CA LEU A 715 22.61 -16.61 26.78
C LEU A 715 22.83 -16.23 28.25
N TYR A 716 22.54 -14.97 28.62
CA TYR A 716 22.61 -14.53 30.01
C TYR A 716 21.60 -15.25 30.90
N CYS A 717 20.37 -15.47 30.41
CA CYS A 717 19.37 -16.27 31.11
C CYS A 717 19.89 -17.69 31.40
N ILE A 718 20.46 -18.37 30.39
CA ILE A 718 21.06 -19.71 30.52
C ILE A 718 22.20 -19.69 31.55
N TYR A 719 23.10 -18.72 31.45
CA TYR A 719 24.25 -18.59 32.34
C TYR A 719 23.85 -18.35 33.79
N TYR A 720 22.94 -17.41 34.04
CA TYR A 720 22.48 -17.12 35.39
C TYR A 720 21.69 -18.26 35.99
N THR A 721 20.86 -18.95 35.19
CA THR A 721 20.20 -20.18 35.64
C THR A 721 21.22 -21.24 36.05
N TYR A 722 22.27 -21.45 35.24
CA TYR A 722 23.34 -22.38 35.59
C TYR A 722 24.07 -21.97 36.89
N LYS A 723 24.43 -20.70 37.04
CA LYS A 723 25.11 -20.17 38.24
C LYS A 723 24.24 -20.26 39.49
N ALA A 724 22.94 -20.02 39.37
CA ALA A 724 22.01 -20.18 40.47
C ALA A 724 21.97 -21.63 40.96
N ARG A 725 21.89 -22.61 40.04
CA ARG A 725 21.97 -24.05 40.35
C ARG A 725 23.30 -24.44 41.02
N ASP A 726 24.41 -23.87 40.58
CA ASP A 726 25.74 -24.09 41.18
C ASP A 726 25.78 -23.58 42.63
N TYR A 727 25.25 -22.37 42.87
CA TYR A 727 25.15 -21.82 44.22
C TYR A 727 24.26 -22.66 45.14
N VAL A 728 23.10 -23.13 44.66
CA VAL A 728 22.24 -24.09 45.40
C VAL A 728 23.04 -25.33 45.78
N SER A 729 23.76 -25.92 44.82
CA SER A 729 24.55 -27.13 45.04
C SER A 729 25.68 -26.92 46.07
N SER A 730 26.21 -25.70 46.18
CA SER A 730 27.21 -25.32 47.18
C SER A 730 26.63 -24.85 48.53
N GLY A 731 25.31 -24.78 48.68
CA GLY A 731 24.63 -24.27 49.88
C GLY A 731 24.65 -22.74 50.05
N ASN A 732 24.96 -21.98 48.99
CA ASN A 732 24.99 -20.52 49.00
C ASN A 732 23.66 -19.93 48.50
N TYR A 733 22.60 -20.13 49.28
CA TYR A 733 21.23 -19.83 48.87
C TYR A 733 20.97 -18.34 48.60
N THR A 734 21.60 -17.43 49.36
CA THR A 734 21.47 -15.99 49.13
C THR A 734 21.96 -15.59 47.73
N ASN A 735 23.09 -16.15 47.28
CA ASN A 735 23.59 -15.88 45.93
C ASN A 735 22.78 -16.62 44.87
N ALA A 736 22.26 -17.82 45.17
CA ALA A 736 21.36 -18.54 44.28
C ALA A 736 20.11 -17.71 43.96
N VAL A 737 19.42 -17.20 44.98
CA VAL A 737 18.22 -16.37 44.82
C VAL A 737 18.51 -15.12 43.99
N LYS A 738 19.55 -14.34 44.35
CA LYS A 738 19.94 -13.13 43.58
C LYS A 738 20.25 -13.43 42.12
N THR A 739 20.90 -14.56 41.86
CA THR A 739 21.27 -14.97 40.50
C THR A 739 20.06 -15.47 39.71
N ALA A 740 19.12 -16.17 40.36
CA ALA A 740 17.87 -16.60 39.74
C ALA A 740 16.97 -15.40 39.40
N GLU A 741 16.92 -14.37 40.25
CA GLU A 741 16.21 -13.11 39.97
C GLU A 741 16.80 -12.42 38.72
N LYS A 742 18.13 -12.36 38.60
CA LYS A 742 18.79 -11.86 37.38
C LYS A 742 18.41 -12.67 36.13
N ALA A 743 18.41 -14.01 36.22
CA ALA A 743 18.03 -14.88 35.11
C ALA A 743 16.58 -14.63 34.66
N LEU A 744 15.67 -14.39 35.61
CA LEU A 744 14.28 -14.09 35.34
C LEU A 744 14.12 -12.73 34.65
N THR A 745 14.86 -11.70 35.06
CA THR A 745 14.87 -10.41 34.38
C THR A 745 15.34 -10.52 32.92
N CYS A 746 16.37 -11.32 32.64
CA CYS A 746 16.78 -11.60 31.26
C CYS A 746 15.66 -12.29 30.46
N LEU A 747 14.98 -13.27 31.06
CA LEU A 747 13.88 -13.98 30.42
C LEU A 747 12.69 -13.05 30.10
N GLU A 748 12.30 -12.20 31.05
CA GLU A 748 11.24 -11.19 30.86
C GLU A 748 11.58 -10.22 29.72
N ARG A 749 12.86 -9.84 29.58
CA ARG A 749 13.33 -9.02 28.45
C ARG A 749 13.24 -9.76 27.12
N CYS A 750 13.60 -11.05 27.05
CA CYS A 750 13.40 -11.85 25.85
C CYS A 750 11.91 -11.86 25.42
N ILE A 751 10.99 -11.97 26.38
CA ILE A 751 9.54 -11.97 26.10
C ILE A 751 9.11 -10.61 25.57
N LEU A 752 9.55 -9.52 26.21
CA LEU A 752 9.22 -8.15 25.81
C LEU A 752 9.76 -7.80 24.41
N LEU A 753 10.93 -8.33 24.05
CA LEU A 753 11.61 -8.07 22.77
C LEU A 753 11.22 -9.07 21.67
N GLU A 754 10.26 -9.96 21.93
CA GLU A 754 9.77 -10.98 20.99
C GLU A 754 10.88 -11.91 20.44
N VAL A 755 11.88 -12.23 21.26
CA VAL A 755 12.99 -13.12 20.86
C VAL A 755 12.47 -14.55 20.69
N ASP A 756 12.90 -15.22 19.62
CA ASP A 756 12.50 -16.61 19.33
C ASP A 756 13.12 -17.60 20.32
N PHE A 757 12.31 -18.05 21.29
CA PHE A 757 12.69 -19.00 22.34
C PHE A 757 13.05 -20.39 21.83
N SER A 758 12.60 -20.76 20.62
CA SER A 758 12.71 -22.13 20.14
C SER A 758 14.15 -22.60 19.94
N LEU A 759 15.09 -21.67 19.72
CA LEU A 759 16.50 -21.97 19.55
C LEU A 759 17.23 -22.28 20.87
N TYR A 760 16.72 -21.78 22.01
CA TYR A 760 17.41 -21.81 23.30
C TYR A 760 16.81 -22.81 24.31
N ASP A 761 15.67 -23.44 23.98
CA ASP A 761 14.95 -24.39 24.87
C ASP A 761 14.71 -23.80 26.27
N LEU A 762 14.24 -22.54 26.29
CA LEU A 762 13.94 -21.80 27.53
C LEU A 762 12.57 -22.16 28.13
N ASP A 763 11.84 -23.08 27.51
CA ASP A 763 10.56 -23.58 28.03
C ASP A 763 10.74 -24.15 29.44
N GLY A 764 9.96 -23.61 30.39
CA GLY A 764 9.99 -24.02 31.80
C GLY A 764 11.06 -23.35 32.66
N TYR A 765 11.95 -22.53 32.09
CA TYR A 765 12.93 -21.77 32.89
C TYR A 765 12.23 -20.79 33.84
N GLU A 766 11.14 -20.15 33.41
CA GLU A 766 10.38 -19.22 34.26
C GLU A 766 9.85 -19.91 35.53
N GLU A 767 9.19 -21.06 35.36
CA GLU A 767 8.64 -21.84 36.47
C GLU A 767 9.75 -22.36 37.39
N GLU A 768 10.85 -22.85 36.82
CA GLU A 768 12.00 -23.32 37.58
C GLU A 768 12.64 -22.20 38.41
N LEU A 769 12.89 -21.05 37.80
CA LEU A 769 13.53 -19.90 38.45
C LEU A 769 12.64 -19.34 39.55
N LYS A 770 11.33 -19.19 39.30
CA LYS A 770 10.35 -18.76 40.31
C LYS A 770 10.32 -19.73 41.49
N LYS A 771 10.28 -21.02 41.22
CA LYS A 771 10.32 -22.05 42.27
C LYS A 771 11.63 -22.01 43.06
N MET A 772 12.77 -21.86 42.39
CA MET A 772 14.07 -21.73 43.06
C MET A 772 14.12 -20.51 43.97
N ILE A 773 13.56 -19.38 43.54
CA ILE A 773 13.46 -18.17 44.34
C ILE A 773 12.56 -18.40 45.57
N GLU A 774 11.45 -19.13 45.42
CA GLU A 774 10.53 -19.46 46.51
C GLU A 774 11.14 -20.45 47.53
N ASP A 775 11.74 -21.55 47.06
CA ASP A 775 12.27 -22.63 47.91
C ASP A 775 13.48 -22.19 48.76
N TYR A 776 14.24 -21.18 48.31
CA TYR A 776 15.51 -20.77 48.92
C TYR A 776 15.54 -19.34 49.49
N LYS A 777 14.41 -18.62 49.46
CA LYS A 777 14.15 -17.42 50.27
C LYS A 777 13.76 -17.80 51.69
#